data_AF-A0A507F172-F1
#
_entry.id   AF-A0A507F172-F1
#
_cell.length_a   1.000
_cell.length_b   1.000
_cell.length_c   1.000
_cell.angle_alpha   90.00
_cell.angle_beta   90.00
_cell.angle_gamma   90.00
#
_symmetry.space_group_name_H-M   'P 1'
#
loop_
_entity.id
_entity.type
_entity.pdbx_description
1 polymer ?
#
loop_
_entity_poly.entity_id
_entity_poly.type
_entity_poly.pdbx_seq_one_letter_code
_entity_poly.pdbx_strand_id
1 'polypeptide(L)'
;MATTPKRKRTQSTGSASKQPRQNTQPASPASISDVEVSLDCACAAIQTRLSGRTLPLPSNAVAGINAAISKLGDITGSAVLKGESNSVLLIGPRNSGKTMAIRSALAQFHNANFITVWLNGLFHTTDQLAVKEIVRQLHMETDVEGARPTTVADCLKFVIETLNSGSKENVPVVFILEEFDLFALHPKQSLLYTLFDIAQTCVNPVLVIGASQRQDCIELLEKRVKSRFSHRILFTRAPNTVEDLMELIRHAVTLSEEDGVVDAGFLATFNSKVKALLKDEFVKEFVKDVINGSADVTDIYKVLTSQLLLLTPDEPYLSVESFKVACSSQLQSPMRDLFNGTSPLEQVLLVAIKQCLYRQINTFNFEIAHEFYKDFIKSNSSKAGSLNFKKDVVFKAFESLQSLEFISLVDSVGNRCPRKHRMFKANISMGDICDLIEQSDEMSEAVKKWQTHGSILSGLRIRCVRYNSVATSNAYASVQRLPIPTLEATCARYLASCAPLLSADELARTTAAVQAFARDGGFGEVLQERLRGLDAKEKNSWLENIWLNKAYLEWREPSLINVNWWCQFADPKTGLQLTSAKDTITDFQINRAAGLISSMLDFKHIIDNRLIPQEFIKDSPLCMNQYNNIFAVTRIPGEKADTISSDYPSKATHIIVQVRNQMYRVDLFSKDGSRVSVEGIAKLLRQAEKDSLSSASQASVGILTAGHRDTNYKGYARLQSISAQNAENLESIRTSLFHVCLDNQGGDKKTAEETHHQIFHNYNGHNRWFDKAIQLIVLPSGRAGVNGEHTPTDAVIPGQLMNFIVKAEPAANPSGAVSADAVAPPKKLNWQVDSEVETLMAEAEKTAGALIADTFSVLLQTDVYGSNYIKDVAKASPDAFVQLALQLAWRRLHNEPTAIYESASIRLFKHGRTETIRSLTTDTWAFASAFDDGSVSMDDKRSLFGKAIKSQSTMARDATFGKGVDRHLLALRTLIQSPEEAKRATLFTDPAYIKSMYFKLSSSNMSPGDAFYGGFGPVVPEGYGVNYAIGKKNLKFSISHKPSCKTTDATKFRETLLRSLVDLQKLFEVEE
;
A
#
# COMPACT_ATOMS: atom_id res chain seq x y z
N MET A 1 7.69 -38.03 -80.46
CA MET A 1 8.72 -37.06 -80.91
C MET A 1 8.59 -35.84 -79.99
N ALA A 2 9.63 -35.48 -79.23
CA ALA A 2 10.63 -34.44 -79.57
C ALA A 2 10.04 -33.00 -79.48
N THR A 3 10.65 -32.00 -78.80
CA THR A 3 11.96 -31.95 -78.10
C THR A 3 12.00 -30.85 -77.03
N THR A 4 13.00 -30.93 -76.14
CA THR A 4 13.46 -29.98 -75.10
C THR A 4 14.15 -28.71 -75.69
N PRO A 5 14.63 -27.67 -74.94
CA PRO A 5 14.62 -27.41 -73.48
C PRO A 5 14.43 -25.92 -72.98
N LYS A 6 14.54 -25.75 -71.64
CA LYS A 6 15.05 -24.58 -70.85
C LYS A 6 14.16 -23.32 -70.62
N ARG A 7 13.76 -23.16 -69.34
CA ARG A 7 14.08 -21.95 -68.53
C ARG A 7 14.33 -22.31 -67.05
N LYS A 8 15.03 -21.41 -66.32
CA LYS A 8 15.48 -21.44 -64.90
C LYS A 8 14.65 -20.40 -64.10
N ARG A 9 14.55 -20.30 -62.77
CA ARG A 9 14.92 -21.00 -61.48
C ARG A 9 14.13 -20.20 -60.37
N THR A 10 14.09 -20.34 -59.02
CA THR A 10 14.55 -21.19 -57.87
C THR A 10 13.74 -20.70 -56.64
N GLN A 11 13.51 -21.40 -55.51
CA GLN A 11 13.68 -22.81 -55.10
C GLN A 11 12.84 -23.06 -53.82
N SER A 12 11.95 -24.05 -53.79
CA SER A 12 11.31 -24.52 -52.54
C SER A 12 10.71 -25.93 -52.72
N THR A 13 11.31 -26.93 -52.09
CA THR A 13 10.82 -28.32 -52.11
C THR A 13 11.18 -29.02 -50.81
N GLY A 14 10.19 -29.48 -50.05
CA GLY A 14 10.41 -30.56 -49.10
C GLY A 14 10.56 -31.89 -49.84
N SER A 15 11.32 -32.83 -49.29
CA SER A 15 11.49 -34.18 -49.84
C SER A 15 11.22 -35.23 -48.76
N ALA A 16 10.06 -35.88 -48.82
CA ALA A 16 9.79 -37.06 -47.99
C ALA A 16 10.53 -38.27 -48.58
N SER A 17 11.64 -38.68 -47.95
CA SER A 17 12.40 -39.88 -48.30
C SER A 17 12.18 -40.99 -47.26
N LYS A 18 11.59 -42.11 -47.68
CA LYS A 18 11.50 -43.32 -46.85
C LYS A 18 12.91 -43.88 -46.60
N GLN A 19 13.25 -44.16 -45.35
CA GLN A 19 14.35 -45.07 -44.98
C GLN A 19 14.01 -45.78 -43.63
N PRO A 20 14.73 -46.83 -43.22
CA PRO A 20 14.15 -48.17 -43.27
C PRO A 20 13.79 -48.75 -41.89
N ARG A 21 13.22 -49.96 -41.91
CA ARG A 21 13.16 -50.82 -40.71
C ARG A 21 14.58 -51.10 -40.21
N GLN A 22 14.85 -50.79 -38.94
CA GLN A 22 15.86 -51.45 -38.13
C GLN A 22 15.21 -52.00 -36.86
N ASN A 23 15.87 -52.99 -36.25
CA ASN A 23 15.23 -53.89 -35.28
C ASN A 23 14.82 -53.19 -33.99
N THR A 24 13.56 -53.36 -33.59
CA THR A 24 13.20 -53.33 -32.16
C THR A 24 13.73 -54.59 -31.49
N GLN A 25 14.98 -54.56 -31.04
CA GLN A 25 15.37 -55.43 -29.93
C GLN A 25 14.59 -54.96 -28.69
N PRO A 26 14.02 -55.85 -27.87
CA PRO A 26 13.62 -55.47 -26.53
C PRO A 26 14.87 -55.08 -25.75
N ALA A 27 14.79 -54.02 -24.95
CA ALA A 27 15.83 -53.75 -23.95
C ALA A 27 15.94 -54.97 -23.03
N SER A 28 17.16 -55.43 -22.78
CA SER A 28 17.41 -56.45 -21.75
C SER A 28 16.94 -55.93 -20.39
N PRO A 29 16.34 -56.76 -19.53
CA PRO A 29 16.15 -56.37 -18.13
C PRO A 29 17.51 -56.03 -17.54
N ALA A 30 17.62 -54.85 -16.92
CA ALA A 30 18.83 -54.42 -16.24
C ALA A 30 19.24 -55.48 -15.18
N SER A 31 20.54 -55.71 -15.03
CA SER A 31 21.02 -56.55 -13.94
C SER A 31 20.83 -55.82 -12.61
N ILE A 32 20.74 -56.56 -11.50
CA ILE A 32 20.55 -55.97 -10.17
C ILE A 32 21.68 -54.96 -9.86
N SER A 33 22.91 -55.26 -10.29
CA SER A 33 24.06 -54.36 -10.21
C SER A 33 23.91 -53.06 -11.02
N ASP A 34 23.21 -53.05 -12.15
CA ASP A 34 23.01 -51.82 -12.94
C ASP A 34 22.02 -50.86 -12.25
N VAL A 35 21.04 -51.41 -11.53
CA VAL A 35 20.07 -50.65 -10.73
C VAL A 35 20.72 -50.11 -9.46
N GLU A 36 21.54 -50.92 -8.78
CA GLU A 36 22.30 -50.53 -7.58
C GLU A 36 23.26 -49.37 -7.88
N VAL A 37 24.07 -49.48 -8.94
CA VAL A 37 24.96 -48.40 -9.40
C VAL A 37 24.18 -47.16 -9.85
N SER A 38 23.03 -47.34 -10.52
CA SER A 38 22.17 -46.21 -10.93
C SER A 38 21.55 -45.48 -9.74
N LEU A 39 21.19 -46.21 -8.67
CA LEU A 39 20.66 -45.65 -7.43
C LEU A 39 21.73 -44.86 -6.65
N ASP A 40 22.94 -45.40 -6.53
CA ASP A 40 24.06 -44.71 -5.86
C ASP A 40 24.41 -43.39 -6.57
N CYS A 41 24.53 -43.40 -7.90
CA CYS A 41 24.72 -42.18 -8.69
C CYS A 41 23.59 -41.17 -8.49
N ALA A 42 22.32 -41.63 -8.52
CA ALA A 42 21.16 -40.79 -8.29
C ALA A 42 21.15 -40.15 -6.89
N CYS A 43 21.42 -40.93 -5.85
CA CYS A 43 21.47 -40.45 -4.48
C CYS A 43 22.60 -39.44 -4.29
N ALA A 44 23.80 -39.72 -4.80
CA ALA A 44 24.94 -38.80 -4.73
C ALA A 44 24.66 -37.47 -5.46
N ALA A 45 24.09 -37.52 -6.67
CA ALA A 45 23.74 -36.33 -7.44
C ALA A 45 22.70 -35.45 -6.72
N ILE A 46 21.60 -36.03 -6.26
CA ILE A 46 20.52 -35.30 -5.59
C ILE A 46 20.98 -34.78 -4.21
N GLN A 47 21.73 -35.57 -3.44
CA GLN A 47 22.28 -35.12 -2.15
C GLN A 47 23.23 -33.93 -2.31
N THR A 48 24.02 -33.89 -3.38
CA THR A 48 24.92 -32.77 -3.70
C THR A 48 24.14 -31.50 -4.07
N ARG A 49 22.93 -31.64 -4.63
CA ARG A 49 22.00 -30.52 -4.92
C ARG A 49 21.24 -30.02 -3.69
N LEU A 50 20.65 -30.92 -2.90
CA LEU A 50 19.94 -30.56 -1.67
C LEU A 50 20.87 -29.93 -0.62
N SER A 51 22.16 -30.30 -0.61
CA SER A 51 23.21 -29.65 0.21
C SER A 51 23.78 -28.35 -0.39
N GLY A 52 23.28 -27.90 -1.55
CA GLY A 52 23.68 -26.64 -2.20
C GLY A 52 25.14 -26.61 -2.67
N ARG A 53 25.73 -27.78 -2.99
CA ARG A 53 27.12 -27.92 -3.44
C ARG A 53 27.25 -27.86 -4.97
N THR A 54 26.31 -28.44 -5.71
CA THR A 54 26.16 -28.30 -7.18
C THR A 54 24.69 -28.09 -7.52
N LEU A 55 24.38 -27.48 -8.67
CA LEU A 55 23.02 -27.42 -9.22
C LEU A 55 23.09 -27.03 -10.71
N PRO A 56 22.59 -27.86 -11.65
CA PRO A 56 22.36 -27.41 -13.02
C PRO A 56 21.23 -26.36 -13.00
N LEU A 57 21.47 -25.20 -13.61
CA LEU A 57 20.53 -24.08 -13.56
C LEU A 57 19.39 -24.26 -14.57
N PRO A 58 18.12 -24.29 -14.15
CA PRO A 58 17.02 -24.02 -15.06
C PRO A 58 17.16 -22.61 -15.65
N SER A 59 17.18 -22.52 -16.98
CA SER A 59 17.25 -21.26 -17.72
C SER A 59 16.15 -20.26 -17.33
N ASN A 60 14.98 -20.75 -16.90
CA ASN A 60 13.76 -19.95 -16.77
C ASN A 60 13.12 -19.88 -15.35
N ALA A 61 13.56 -20.68 -14.36
CA ALA A 61 12.70 -20.97 -13.19
C ALA A 61 12.59 -19.87 -12.12
N VAL A 62 13.63 -19.04 -11.88
CA VAL A 62 13.54 -17.95 -10.87
C VAL A 62 14.14 -16.66 -11.42
N ALA A 63 13.27 -15.78 -11.94
CA ALA A 63 13.65 -14.55 -12.64
C ALA A 63 14.51 -13.56 -11.82
N GLY A 64 14.45 -13.63 -10.48
CA GLY A 64 15.30 -12.82 -9.59
C GLY A 64 16.72 -13.36 -9.38
N ILE A 65 16.91 -14.67 -9.48
CA ILE A 65 18.19 -15.34 -9.19
C ILE A 65 19.05 -15.40 -10.45
N ASN A 66 18.49 -15.79 -11.59
CA ASN A 66 19.25 -15.90 -12.85
C ASN A 66 19.85 -14.53 -13.28
N ALA A 67 19.14 -13.43 -13.02
CA ALA A 67 19.63 -12.07 -13.23
C ALA A 67 20.74 -11.63 -12.25
N ALA A 68 20.81 -12.22 -11.06
CA ALA A 68 21.92 -12.01 -10.12
C ALA A 68 23.15 -12.86 -10.51
N ILE A 69 22.93 -14.11 -10.96
CA ILE A 69 23.99 -15.01 -11.42
C ILE A 69 24.72 -14.44 -12.63
N SER A 70 24.00 -13.97 -13.66
CA SER A 70 24.64 -13.37 -14.85
C SER A 70 25.49 -12.16 -14.46
N LYS A 71 24.91 -11.17 -13.75
CA LYS A 71 25.63 -9.95 -13.36
C LYS A 71 26.82 -10.20 -12.43
N LEU A 72 26.72 -11.21 -11.56
CA LEU A 72 27.84 -11.61 -10.71
C LEU A 72 28.91 -12.38 -11.50
N GLY A 73 28.51 -13.14 -12.52
CA GLY A 73 29.42 -13.74 -13.50
C GLY A 73 30.21 -12.68 -14.27
N ASP A 74 29.54 -11.63 -14.78
CA ASP A 74 30.18 -10.51 -15.48
C ASP A 74 31.23 -9.80 -14.61
N ILE A 75 30.91 -9.58 -13.33
CA ILE A 75 31.82 -8.97 -12.34
C ILE A 75 32.98 -9.92 -12.00
N THR A 76 32.69 -11.20 -11.77
CA THR A 76 33.69 -12.24 -11.44
C THR A 76 34.67 -12.42 -12.59
N GLY A 77 34.18 -12.56 -13.82
CA GLY A 77 35.01 -12.68 -15.01
C GLY A 77 35.85 -11.44 -15.29
N SER A 78 35.35 -10.24 -14.96
CA SER A 78 36.14 -9.01 -15.10
C SER A 78 37.29 -8.95 -14.08
N ALA A 79 37.09 -9.40 -12.85
CA ALA A 79 38.16 -9.51 -11.85
C ALA A 79 39.16 -10.63 -12.18
N VAL A 80 38.66 -11.83 -12.55
CA VAL A 80 39.46 -13.05 -12.73
C VAL A 80 40.17 -13.11 -14.08
N LEU A 81 39.56 -12.65 -15.18
CA LEU A 81 40.12 -12.76 -16.53
C LEU A 81 40.75 -11.47 -17.06
N LYS A 82 40.42 -10.30 -16.48
CA LYS A 82 40.97 -9.00 -16.91
C LYS A 82 41.74 -8.26 -15.83
N GLY A 83 41.75 -8.77 -14.60
CA GLY A 83 42.41 -8.13 -13.45
C GLY A 83 41.66 -6.96 -12.81
N GLU A 84 40.38 -6.71 -13.14
CA GLU A 84 39.63 -5.55 -12.65
C GLU A 84 39.19 -5.72 -11.17
N SER A 85 39.91 -5.08 -10.23
CA SER A 85 39.51 -5.02 -8.81
C SER A 85 38.15 -4.35 -8.62
N ASN A 86 37.31 -4.95 -7.77
CA ASN A 86 35.89 -4.60 -7.66
C ASN A 86 35.31 -4.95 -6.28
N SER A 87 34.11 -4.41 -6.00
CA SER A 87 33.27 -4.90 -4.89
C SER A 87 31.81 -5.00 -5.34
N VAL A 88 31.02 -5.83 -4.67
CA VAL A 88 29.59 -6.03 -4.94
C VAL A 88 28.88 -6.54 -3.68
N LEU A 89 27.61 -6.20 -3.48
CA LEU A 89 26.82 -6.60 -2.32
C LEU A 89 25.48 -7.23 -2.73
N LEU A 90 25.27 -8.49 -2.35
CA LEU A 90 24.03 -9.22 -2.55
C LEU A 90 23.11 -9.02 -1.35
N ILE A 91 21.93 -8.42 -1.57
CA ILE A 91 20.93 -8.16 -0.53
C ILE A 91 19.66 -8.96 -0.84
N GLY A 92 19.13 -9.66 0.16
CA GLY A 92 17.85 -10.39 0.06
C GLY A 92 17.62 -11.29 1.28
N PRO A 93 16.39 -11.76 1.51
CA PRO A 93 16.01 -12.50 2.73
C PRO A 93 16.79 -13.84 2.88
N ARG A 94 16.56 -14.57 3.99
CA ARG A 94 17.08 -15.93 4.10
C ARG A 94 16.64 -16.77 2.90
N ASN A 95 17.55 -17.62 2.44
CA ASN A 95 17.37 -18.62 1.39
C ASN A 95 16.83 -18.11 0.03
N SER A 96 16.98 -16.80 -0.23
CA SER A 96 16.82 -16.16 -1.55
C SER A 96 17.90 -16.51 -2.59
N GLY A 97 18.63 -17.62 -2.39
CA GLY A 97 19.68 -18.07 -3.31
C GLY A 97 20.97 -17.23 -3.34
N LYS A 98 21.26 -16.37 -2.35
CA LYS A 98 22.48 -15.53 -2.32
C LYS A 98 23.77 -16.34 -2.50
N THR A 99 24.06 -17.27 -1.60
CA THR A 99 25.26 -18.13 -1.65
C THR A 99 25.29 -19.02 -2.90
N MET A 100 24.12 -19.49 -3.35
CA MET A 100 24.00 -20.23 -4.61
C MET A 100 24.42 -19.36 -5.80
N ALA A 101 23.96 -18.11 -5.88
CA ALA A 101 24.33 -17.20 -6.96
C ALA A 101 25.84 -16.89 -6.99
N ILE A 102 26.48 -16.80 -5.82
CA ILE A 102 27.93 -16.67 -5.68
C ILE A 102 28.64 -17.93 -6.20
N ARG A 103 28.26 -19.12 -5.74
CA ARG A 103 28.85 -20.39 -6.21
C ARG A 103 28.65 -20.60 -7.72
N SER A 104 27.47 -20.32 -8.26
CA SER A 104 27.18 -20.39 -9.69
C SER A 104 27.93 -19.36 -10.54
N ALA A 105 28.28 -18.19 -9.98
CA ALA A 105 29.15 -17.22 -10.65
C ALA A 105 30.61 -17.68 -10.67
N LEU A 106 31.13 -18.21 -9.56
CA LEU A 106 32.50 -18.72 -9.46
C LEU A 106 32.72 -19.96 -10.35
N ALA A 107 31.75 -20.88 -10.39
CA ALA A 107 31.83 -22.12 -11.16
C ALA A 107 31.94 -21.90 -12.69
N GLN A 108 31.52 -20.75 -13.21
CA GLN A 108 31.71 -20.39 -14.63
C GLN A 108 33.19 -20.23 -15.01
N PHE A 109 34.07 -20.00 -14.03
CA PHE A 109 35.50 -19.72 -14.23
C PHE A 109 36.41 -20.82 -13.68
N HIS A 110 35.93 -22.06 -13.49
CA HIS A 110 36.68 -23.17 -12.90
C HIS A 110 38.01 -23.54 -13.59
N ASN A 111 38.23 -23.10 -14.84
CA ASN A 111 39.48 -23.28 -15.58
C ASN A 111 40.47 -22.09 -15.46
N ALA A 112 40.13 -21.06 -14.69
CA ALA A 112 40.97 -19.88 -14.47
C ALA A 112 41.71 -19.96 -13.13
N ASN A 113 42.94 -19.44 -13.08
CA ASN A 113 43.77 -19.45 -11.89
C ASN A 113 43.44 -18.25 -10.97
N PHE A 114 42.63 -18.48 -9.93
CA PHE A 114 42.30 -17.49 -8.90
C PHE A 114 42.03 -18.17 -7.56
N ILE A 115 42.08 -17.41 -6.46
CA ILE A 115 41.90 -17.93 -5.10
C ILE A 115 40.61 -17.34 -4.48
N THR A 116 39.81 -18.18 -3.83
CA THR A 116 38.63 -17.73 -3.06
C THR A 116 38.88 -17.80 -1.56
N VAL A 117 38.58 -16.72 -0.85
CA VAL A 117 38.62 -16.66 0.62
C VAL A 117 37.21 -16.42 1.15
N TRP A 118 36.67 -17.38 1.90
CA TRP A 118 35.32 -17.37 2.45
C TRP A 118 35.33 -17.00 3.93
N LEU A 119 34.70 -15.88 4.26
CA LEU A 119 34.44 -15.44 5.63
C LEU A 119 32.93 -15.33 5.86
N ASN A 120 32.51 -15.65 7.09
CA ASN A 120 31.12 -15.57 7.51
C ASN A 120 31.05 -14.92 8.91
N GLY A 121 30.23 -13.86 9.04
CA GLY A 121 30.18 -13.00 10.22
C GLY A 121 29.72 -13.68 11.52
N LEU A 122 29.08 -14.84 11.44
CA LEU A 122 28.66 -15.62 12.61
C LEU A 122 29.85 -16.33 13.29
N PHE A 123 30.83 -16.78 12.51
CA PHE A 123 32.04 -17.44 13.02
C PHE A 123 33.18 -16.44 13.28
N HIS A 124 33.29 -15.41 12.44
CA HIS A 124 34.41 -14.47 12.44
C HIS A 124 34.04 -13.17 13.17
N THR A 125 33.53 -13.29 14.40
CA THR A 125 32.94 -12.21 15.22
C THR A 125 33.90 -11.09 15.64
N THR A 126 35.17 -11.15 15.21
CA THR A 126 36.15 -10.08 15.34
C THR A 126 37.08 -10.07 14.13
N ASP A 127 37.63 -8.89 13.78
CA ASP A 127 38.61 -8.75 12.69
C ASP A 127 39.83 -9.69 12.86
N GLN A 128 40.22 -10.03 14.10
CA GLN A 128 41.33 -10.95 14.36
C GLN A 128 41.02 -12.41 13.98
N LEU A 129 39.78 -12.86 14.19
CA LEU A 129 39.35 -14.20 13.75
C LEU A 129 39.25 -14.27 12.23
N ALA A 130 38.70 -13.22 11.60
CA ALA A 130 38.65 -13.12 10.14
C ALA A 130 40.05 -13.17 9.51
N VAL A 131 41.02 -12.41 10.04
CA VAL A 131 42.40 -12.41 9.53
C VAL A 131 43.09 -13.76 9.70
N LYS A 132 42.86 -14.48 10.81
CA LYS A 132 43.39 -15.85 10.97
C LYS A 132 42.86 -16.79 9.90
N GLU A 133 41.56 -16.74 9.61
CA GLU A 133 40.96 -17.59 8.57
C GLU A 133 41.43 -17.21 7.16
N ILE A 134 41.66 -15.92 6.88
CA ILE A 134 42.29 -15.48 5.63
C ILE A 134 43.68 -16.13 5.46
N VAL A 135 44.54 -16.05 6.48
CA VAL A 135 45.89 -16.65 6.46
C VAL A 135 45.82 -18.18 6.28
N ARG A 136 44.86 -18.84 6.95
CA ARG A 136 44.65 -20.30 6.88
C ARG A 136 44.18 -20.75 5.50
N GLN A 137 43.18 -20.10 4.91
CA GLN A 137 42.66 -20.45 3.58
C GLN A 137 43.67 -20.17 2.46
N LEU A 138 44.58 -19.21 2.67
CA LEU A 138 45.69 -18.92 1.76
C LEU A 138 46.93 -19.80 2.01
N HIS A 139 46.84 -20.79 2.92
CA HIS A 139 47.87 -21.80 3.19
C HIS A 139 49.23 -21.23 3.65
N MET A 140 49.24 -20.03 4.25
CA MET A 140 50.46 -19.31 4.63
C MET A 140 51.01 -19.67 6.03
N GLU A 141 50.57 -20.77 6.63
CA GLU A 141 50.82 -21.06 8.06
C GLU A 141 52.30 -21.23 8.43
N THR A 142 53.18 -21.56 7.48
CA THR A 142 54.62 -21.79 7.73
C THR A 142 55.50 -20.53 7.73
N ASP A 143 55.06 -19.40 7.15
CA ASP A 143 55.90 -18.18 7.04
C ASP A 143 55.62 -17.12 8.12
N VAL A 144 54.52 -17.24 8.86
CA VAL A 144 54.03 -16.17 9.76
C VAL A 144 54.70 -16.18 11.14
N GLU A 145 55.43 -17.25 11.53
CA GLU A 145 56.13 -17.29 12.83
C GLU A 145 57.22 -16.22 12.98
N GLY A 146 57.87 -15.81 11.87
CA GLY A 146 58.95 -14.82 11.88
C GLY A 146 58.51 -13.37 12.03
N ALA A 147 57.26 -13.04 11.66
CA ALA A 147 56.77 -11.65 11.62
C ALA A 147 55.31 -11.57 12.09
N ARG A 148 55.11 -11.32 13.40
CA ARG A 148 53.78 -11.05 13.98
C ARG A 148 53.29 -9.66 13.54
N PRO A 149 52.31 -9.52 12.62
CA PRO A 149 51.88 -8.20 12.16
C PRO A 149 50.97 -7.59 13.23
N THR A 150 51.20 -6.33 13.57
CA THR A 150 50.55 -5.69 14.73
C THR A 150 49.16 -5.15 14.44
N THR A 151 48.77 -4.98 13.17
CA THR A 151 47.41 -4.61 12.78
C THR A 151 46.85 -5.45 11.62
N VAL A 152 45.51 -5.44 11.50
CA VAL A 152 44.73 -6.07 10.42
C VAL A 152 45.19 -5.61 9.03
N ALA A 153 45.62 -4.35 8.91
CA ALA A 153 46.10 -3.80 7.63
C ALA A 153 47.48 -4.34 7.25
N ASP A 154 48.35 -4.57 8.23
CA ASP A 154 49.69 -5.11 7.99
C ASP A 154 49.61 -6.60 7.64
N CYS A 155 48.73 -7.36 8.31
CA CYS A 155 48.41 -8.74 7.93
C CYS A 155 47.93 -8.83 6.46
N LEU A 156 46.95 -8.01 6.08
CA LEU A 156 46.36 -8.07 4.73
C LEU A 156 47.32 -7.61 3.63
N LYS A 157 48.20 -6.64 3.92
CA LYS A 157 49.27 -6.25 2.98
C LYS A 157 50.31 -7.36 2.83
N PHE A 158 50.84 -7.89 3.94
CA PHE A 158 51.81 -9.00 3.92
C PHE A 158 51.27 -10.20 3.13
N VAL A 159 50.04 -10.63 3.41
CA VAL A 159 49.34 -11.70 2.66
C VAL A 159 49.35 -11.46 1.14
N ILE A 160 49.03 -10.24 0.72
CA ILE A 160 48.94 -9.86 -0.69
C ILE A 160 50.32 -9.69 -1.34
N GLU A 161 51.32 -9.23 -0.59
CA GLU A 161 52.71 -9.11 -1.03
C GLU A 161 53.39 -10.47 -1.16
N THR A 162 53.12 -11.42 -0.25
CA THR A 162 53.63 -12.81 -0.34
C THR A 162 53.02 -13.55 -1.53
N LEU A 163 51.70 -13.43 -1.77
CA LEU A 163 51.05 -14.03 -2.95
C LEU A 163 51.69 -13.57 -4.27
N ASN A 164 52.12 -12.31 -4.36
CA ASN A 164 52.83 -11.78 -5.53
C ASN A 164 54.30 -12.21 -5.62
N SER A 165 54.94 -12.56 -4.50
CA SER A 165 56.38 -12.84 -4.46
C SER A 165 56.82 -14.12 -5.18
N GLY A 166 55.86 -15.03 -5.48
CA GLY A 166 56.13 -16.34 -6.07
C GLY A 166 55.77 -16.50 -7.56
N SER A 167 55.11 -15.53 -8.20
CA SER A 167 54.58 -15.66 -9.57
C SER A 167 54.99 -14.52 -10.51
N LYS A 168 54.91 -14.77 -11.82
CA LYS A 168 55.10 -13.73 -12.87
C LYS A 168 53.82 -12.97 -13.23
N GLU A 169 52.69 -13.39 -12.67
CA GLU A 169 51.35 -12.85 -12.90
C GLU A 169 50.64 -12.74 -11.55
N ASN A 170 49.95 -11.62 -11.29
CA ASN A 170 49.30 -11.36 -10.01
C ASN A 170 48.01 -12.20 -9.93
N VAL A 171 47.98 -13.19 -9.04
CA VAL A 171 46.84 -14.12 -8.92
C VAL A 171 45.62 -13.39 -8.32
N PRO A 172 44.45 -13.39 -8.98
CA PRO A 172 43.24 -12.75 -8.44
C PRO A 172 42.76 -13.39 -7.13
N VAL A 173 42.33 -12.56 -6.18
CA VAL A 173 41.77 -13.01 -4.89
C VAL A 173 40.32 -12.52 -4.75
N VAL A 174 39.40 -13.47 -4.59
CA VAL A 174 37.98 -13.20 -4.37
C VAL A 174 37.66 -13.42 -2.89
N PHE A 175 37.34 -12.35 -2.17
CA PHE A 175 36.86 -12.41 -0.79
C PHE A 175 35.32 -12.47 -0.78
N ILE A 176 34.76 -13.52 -0.18
CA ILE A 176 33.33 -13.69 0.04
C ILE A 176 33.03 -13.41 1.52
N LEU A 177 32.12 -12.48 1.80
CA LEU A 177 31.72 -12.05 3.13
C LEU A 177 30.24 -12.38 3.35
N GLU A 178 29.95 -13.57 3.89
CA GLU A 178 28.59 -13.96 4.30
C GLU A 178 28.19 -13.32 5.64
N GLU A 179 26.90 -13.03 5.80
CA GLU A 179 26.35 -12.21 6.88
C GLU A 179 27.13 -10.88 7.04
N PHE A 180 27.32 -10.21 5.90
CA PHE A 180 28.14 -8.99 5.73
C PHE A 180 27.84 -7.88 6.74
N ASP A 181 26.58 -7.74 7.16
CA ASP A 181 26.19 -6.72 8.13
C ASP A 181 26.74 -6.96 9.55
N LEU A 182 27.13 -8.20 9.91
CA LEU A 182 27.81 -8.47 11.17
C LEU A 182 29.24 -7.89 11.18
N PHE A 183 29.97 -8.00 10.06
CA PHE A 183 31.26 -7.31 9.89
C PHE A 183 31.11 -5.77 9.93
N ALA A 184 29.95 -5.24 9.55
CA ALA A 184 29.63 -3.82 9.70
C ALA A 184 29.31 -3.41 11.16
N LEU A 185 29.08 -4.36 12.08
CA LEU A 185 28.97 -4.10 13.51
C LEU A 185 30.32 -4.14 14.26
N HIS A 186 31.40 -4.57 13.59
CA HIS A 186 32.74 -4.63 14.22
C HIS A 186 33.25 -3.22 14.58
N PRO A 187 33.85 -3.03 15.77
CA PRO A 187 34.40 -1.73 16.17
C PRO A 187 35.40 -1.16 15.16
N LYS A 188 35.11 0.05 14.67
CA LYS A 188 35.87 0.75 13.62
C LYS A 188 35.84 0.11 12.22
N GLN A 189 35.18 -1.04 12.01
CA GLN A 189 35.06 -1.73 10.71
C GLN A 189 36.41 -1.88 9.97
N SER A 190 37.49 -2.22 10.68
CA SER A 190 38.85 -2.09 10.14
C SER A 190 39.14 -3.10 9.02
N LEU A 191 38.61 -4.32 9.14
CA LEU A 191 38.60 -5.32 8.07
C LEU A 191 37.91 -4.81 6.80
N LEU A 192 36.67 -4.32 6.90
CA LEU A 192 35.90 -3.83 5.74
C LEU A 192 36.53 -2.60 5.11
N TYR A 193 37.06 -1.67 5.92
CA TYR A 193 37.83 -0.53 5.43
C TYR A 193 39.01 -1.00 4.58
N THR A 194 39.80 -1.95 5.09
CA THR A 194 41.02 -2.43 4.45
C THR A 194 40.71 -3.21 3.17
N LEU A 195 39.73 -4.12 3.18
CA LEU A 195 39.34 -4.89 2.00
C LEU A 195 38.83 -4.00 0.85
N PHE A 196 38.03 -2.97 1.15
CA PHE A 196 37.56 -2.03 0.12
C PHE A 196 38.64 -1.01 -0.31
N ASP A 197 39.55 -0.61 0.57
CA ASP A 197 40.71 0.23 0.21
C ASP A 197 41.63 -0.52 -0.77
N ILE A 198 41.96 -1.79 -0.48
CA ILE A 198 42.71 -2.69 -1.37
C ILE A 198 42.00 -2.88 -2.72
N ALA A 199 40.68 -3.10 -2.71
CA ALA A 199 39.90 -3.25 -3.94
C ALA A 199 39.83 -1.95 -4.79
N GLN A 200 40.32 -0.81 -4.27
CA GLN A 200 40.45 0.46 -5.00
C GLN A 200 41.89 0.82 -5.41
N THR A 201 42.94 0.21 -4.84
CA THR A 201 44.33 0.59 -5.17
C THR A 201 44.83 0.03 -6.51
N CYS A 202 44.10 -0.92 -7.11
CA CYS A 202 44.41 -1.53 -8.41
C CYS A 202 45.80 -2.20 -8.56
N VAL A 203 46.54 -2.38 -7.46
CA VAL A 203 47.86 -3.05 -7.46
C VAL A 203 47.71 -4.55 -7.73
N ASN A 204 46.65 -5.16 -7.21
CA ASN A 204 46.34 -6.58 -7.35
C ASN A 204 44.85 -6.81 -7.62
N PRO A 205 44.46 -7.79 -8.45
CA PRO A 205 43.05 -8.07 -8.73
C PRO A 205 42.33 -8.62 -7.50
N VAL A 206 41.50 -7.79 -6.88
CA VAL A 206 40.77 -8.14 -5.65
C VAL A 206 39.28 -7.87 -5.83
N LEU A 207 38.46 -8.91 -5.64
CA LEU A 207 37.01 -8.84 -5.71
C LEU A 207 36.40 -9.11 -4.33
N VAL A 208 35.66 -8.14 -3.78
CA VAL A 208 34.96 -8.29 -2.48
C VAL A 208 33.46 -8.46 -2.70
N ILE A 209 32.95 -9.67 -2.45
CA ILE A 209 31.54 -10.07 -2.58
C ILE A 209 30.91 -10.14 -1.18
N GLY A 210 30.10 -9.15 -0.82
CA GLY A 210 29.27 -9.22 0.39
C GLY A 210 27.93 -9.92 0.14
N ALA A 211 27.42 -10.65 1.13
CA ALA A 211 26.05 -11.17 1.17
C ALA A 211 25.40 -10.82 2.50
N SER A 212 24.24 -10.15 2.46
CA SER A 212 23.50 -9.71 3.65
C SER A 212 22.01 -10.01 3.55
N GLN A 213 21.40 -10.28 4.70
CA GLN A 213 19.94 -10.40 4.86
C GLN A 213 19.27 -9.03 5.05
N ARG A 214 20.05 -8.04 5.46
CA ARG A 214 19.60 -6.78 6.05
C ARG A 214 19.59 -5.65 5.01
N GLN A 215 18.42 -5.07 4.76
CA GLN A 215 18.25 -4.05 3.71
C GLN A 215 18.97 -2.72 4.01
N ASP A 216 19.17 -2.39 5.29
CA ASP A 216 19.90 -1.20 5.76
C ASP A 216 21.39 -1.48 6.05
N CYS A 217 21.97 -2.60 5.61
CA CYS A 217 23.38 -2.93 5.84
C CYS A 217 24.37 -1.85 5.36
N ILE A 218 24.02 -1.11 4.29
CA ILE A 218 24.81 0.01 3.75
C ILE A 218 24.69 1.28 4.61
N GLU A 219 23.72 1.36 5.53
CA GLU A 219 23.61 2.43 6.53
C GLU A 219 24.45 2.16 7.79
N LEU A 220 24.81 0.89 8.05
CA LEU A 220 25.77 0.52 9.09
C LEU A 220 27.21 0.94 8.76
N LEU A 221 27.58 0.97 7.48
CA LEU A 221 28.94 1.27 7.05
C LEU A 221 29.36 2.70 7.44
N GLU A 222 30.50 2.85 8.13
CA GLU A 222 31.09 4.15 8.43
C GLU A 222 31.34 4.92 7.13
N LYS A 223 31.23 6.25 7.16
CA LYS A 223 31.43 7.12 5.97
C LYS A 223 32.72 6.79 5.20
N ARG A 224 33.81 6.48 5.92
CA ARG A 224 35.12 6.15 5.34
C ARG A 224 35.20 4.78 4.65
N VAL A 225 34.38 3.81 5.08
CA VAL A 225 34.21 2.49 4.45
C VAL A 225 33.23 2.59 3.29
N LYS A 226 32.09 3.25 3.50
CA LYS A 226 31.04 3.47 2.49
C LYS A 226 31.56 4.21 1.25
N SER A 227 32.49 5.16 1.43
CA SER A 227 33.15 5.89 0.33
C SER A 227 34.11 5.03 -0.52
N ARG A 228 34.43 3.79 -0.09
CA ARG A 228 35.33 2.85 -0.79
C ARG A 228 34.59 1.70 -1.47
N PHE A 229 33.31 1.53 -1.15
CA PHE A 229 32.46 0.52 -1.76
C PHE A 229 32.00 0.96 -3.15
N SER A 230 31.93 0.03 -4.11
CA SER A 230 31.58 0.31 -5.52
C SER A 230 30.14 0.79 -5.76
N HIS A 231 29.30 0.77 -4.73
CA HIS A 231 27.85 0.94 -4.80
C HIS A 231 27.10 -0.09 -5.70
N ARG A 232 27.76 -1.15 -6.17
CA ARG A 232 27.11 -2.23 -6.94
C ARG A 232 26.31 -3.15 -6.02
N ILE A 233 24.99 -3.06 -6.08
CA ILE A 233 24.05 -3.84 -5.26
C ILE A 233 23.24 -4.77 -6.15
N LEU A 234 23.17 -6.06 -5.80
CA LEU A 234 22.33 -7.05 -6.46
C LEU A 234 21.23 -7.52 -5.50
N PHE A 235 19.97 -7.41 -5.93
CA PHE A 235 18.82 -7.80 -5.10
C PHE A 235 18.34 -9.21 -5.46
N THR A 236 18.41 -10.11 -4.49
CA THR A 236 17.84 -11.47 -4.58
C THR A 236 16.47 -11.54 -3.92
N ARG A 237 15.63 -12.49 -4.34
CA ARG A 237 14.28 -12.71 -3.81
C ARG A 237 14.10 -14.18 -3.46
N ALA A 238 13.39 -14.46 -2.37
CA ALA A 238 12.91 -15.81 -2.10
C ALA A 238 11.79 -16.16 -3.11
N PRO A 239 11.61 -17.44 -3.46
CA PRO A 239 10.39 -17.90 -4.15
C PRO A 239 9.17 -17.56 -3.28
N ASN A 240 8.10 -17.07 -3.91
CA ASN A 240 6.91 -16.58 -3.18
C ASN A 240 5.59 -17.08 -3.76
N THR A 241 5.64 -18.07 -4.64
CA THR A 241 4.51 -18.83 -5.15
C THR A 241 4.75 -20.32 -4.93
N VAL A 242 3.69 -21.12 -4.93
CA VAL A 242 3.81 -22.59 -4.84
C VAL A 242 4.52 -23.10 -6.09
N GLU A 243 4.24 -22.47 -7.22
CA GLU A 243 4.76 -22.79 -8.55
C GLU A 243 6.28 -22.62 -8.64
N ASP A 244 6.83 -21.49 -8.15
CA ASP A 244 8.29 -21.26 -8.09
C ASP A 244 8.98 -22.34 -7.23
N LEU A 245 8.40 -22.66 -6.07
CA LEU A 245 9.00 -23.56 -5.09
C LEU A 245 8.90 -25.03 -5.52
N MET A 246 7.79 -25.42 -6.14
CA MET A 246 7.63 -26.75 -6.76
C MET A 246 8.60 -26.96 -7.93
N GLU A 247 8.84 -25.94 -8.75
CA GLU A 247 9.82 -26.03 -9.85
C GLU A 247 11.27 -26.02 -9.32
N LEU A 248 11.57 -25.36 -8.20
CA LEU A 248 12.85 -25.49 -7.49
C LEU A 248 13.09 -26.90 -6.95
N ILE A 249 12.12 -27.48 -6.23
CA ILE A 249 12.18 -28.87 -5.75
C ILE A 249 12.44 -29.82 -6.92
N ARG A 250 11.69 -29.64 -8.01
CA ARG A 250 11.81 -30.44 -9.23
C ARG A 250 13.22 -30.42 -9.81
N HIS A 251 13.88 -29.26 -9.88
CA HIS A 251 15.26 -29.19 -10.37
C HIS A 251 16.29 -29.73 -9.38
N ALA A 252 16.01 -29.74 -8.08
CA ALA A 252 16.86 -30.42 -7.11
C ALA A 252 16.84 -31.95 -7.29
N VAL A 253 15.67 -32.56 -7.54
CA VAL A 253 15.48 -34.03 -7.54
C VAL A 253 15.28 -34.71 -8.91
N THR A 254 15.23 -33.96 -10.02
CA THR A 254 15.18 -34.54 -11.38
C THR A 254 16.58 -34.89 -11.87
N LEU A 255 16.79 -36.11 -12.35
CA LEU A 255 18.08 -36.61 -12.84
C LEU A 255 18.29 -36.35 -14.33
N SER A 256 19.54 -36.23 -14.78
CA SER A 256 19.95 -36.18 -16.18
C SER A 256 21.01 -37.25 -16.51
N GLU A 257 21.37 -37.40 -17.78
CA GLU A 257 22.49 -38.26 -18.22
C GLU A 257 23.85 -37.77 -17.68
N GLU A 258 23.95 -36.49 -17.29
CA GLU A 258 25.16 -35.89 -16.70
C GLU A 258 25.37 -36.31 -15.23
N ASP A 259 24.36 -36.88 -14.58
CA ASP A 259 24.42 -37.36 -13.18
C ASP A 259 25.08 -38.74 -13.02
N GLY A 260 25.62 -39.32 -14.10
CA GLY A 260 26.33 -40.61 -14.08
C GLY A 260 25.44 -41.85 -13.94
N VAL A 261 24.12 -41.68 -14.09
CA VAL A 261 23.13 -42.78 -14.05
C VAL A 261 23.32 -43.69 -15.27
N VAL A 262 23.60 -44.97 -15.04
CA VAL A 262 23.98 -45.90 -16.13
C VAL A 262 22.81 -46.55 -16.86
N ASP A 263 21.65 -46.73 -16.21
CA ASP A 263 20.44 -47.23 -16.88
C ASP A 263 19.46 -46.09 -17.27
N ALA A 264 19.19 -45.97 -18.57
CA ALA A 264 18.19 -45.06 -19.12
C ALA A 264 16.74 -45.45 -18.74
N GLY A 265 16.47 -46.73 -18.47
CA GLY A 265 15.18 -47.23 -17.99
C GLY A 265 14.88 -46.73 -16.57
N PHE A 266 15.85 -46.87 -15.67
CA PHE A 266 15.87 -46.29 -14.34
C PHE A 266 15.69 -44.78 -14.38
N LEU A 267 16.51 -44.07 -15.17
CA LEU A 267 16.46 -42.61 -15.32
C LEU A 267 15.06 -42.10 -15.71
N ALA A 268 14.44 -42.74 -16.71
CA ALA A 268 13.08 -42.41 -17.14
C ALA A 268 12.02 -42.73 -16.07
N THR A 269 12.17 -43.83 -15.36
CA THR A 269 11.22 -44.29 -14.32
C THR A 269 11.30 -43.40 -13.08
N PHE A 270 12.49 -43.06 -12.62
CA PHE A 270 12.74 -42.17 -11.48
C PHE A 270 12.17 -40.77 -11.72
N ASN A 271 12.46 -40.18 -12.88
CA ASN A 271 11.92 -38.87 -13.25
C ASN A 271 10.38 -38.89 -13.44
N SER A 272 9.79 -40.03 -13.81
CA SER A 272 8.34 -40.22 -13.83
C SER A 272 7.74 -40.27 -12.40
N LYS A 273 8.41 -40.94 -11.46
CA LYS A 273 8.03 -41.00 -10.03
C LYS A 273 8.12 -39.63 -9.35
N VAL A 274 9.21 -38.88 -9.59
CA VAL A 274 9.34 -37.47 -9.18
C VAL A 274 8.16 -36.62 -9.67
N LYS A 275 7.78 -36.78 -10.95
CA LYS A 275 6.65 -36.06 -11.56
C LYS A 275 5.28 -36.49 -11.02
N ALA A 276 5.17 -37.67 -10.40
CA ALA A 276 3.98 -38.11 -9.67
C ALA A 276 3.94 -37.53 -8.24
N LEU A 277 5.05 -37.60 -7.51
CA LEU A 277 5.22 -37.00 -6.17
C LEU A 277 4.85 -35.51 -6.18
N LEU A 278 5.38 -34.76 -7.15
CA LEU A 278 5.10 -33.31 -7.31
C LEU A 278 3.70 -32.98 -7.85
N LYS A 279 2.86 -34.00 -8.11
CA LYS A 279 1.44 -33.82 -8.44
C LYS A 279 0.50 -34.16 -7.28
N ASP A 280 0.99 -34.80 -6.22
CA ASP A 280 0.18 -35.17 -5.07
C ASP A 280 -0.30 -33.92 -4.29
N GLU A 281 -1.53 -33.95 -3.76
CA GLU A 281 -2.08 -32.81 -3.03
C GLU A 281 -1.50 -32.64 -1.63
N PHE A 282 -1.08 -33.72 -0.94
CA PHE A 282 -0.41 -33.59 0.36
C PHE A 282 0.96 -32.92 0.20
N VAL A 283 1.71 -33.25 -0.86
CA VAL A 283 3.00 -32.58 -1.15
C VAL A 283 2.78 -31.10 -1.47
N LYS A 284 1.75 -30.75 -2.25
CA LYS A 284 1.38 -29.35 -2.51
C LYS A 284 0.89 -28.62 -1.25
N GLU A 285 0.17 -29.30 -0.36
CA GLU A 285 -0.33 -28.73 0.89
C GLU A 285 0.81 -28.46 1.86
N PHE A 286 1.72 -29.42 2.06
CA PHE A 286 2.97 -29.22 2.78
C PHE A 286 3.80 -28.04 2.23
N VAL A 287 3.95 -27.92 0.90
CA VAL A 287 4.69 -26.80 0.28
C VAL A 287 3.95 -25.46 0.45
N LYS A 288 2.62 -25.43 0.45
CA LYS A 288 1.83 -24.23 0.84
C LYS A 288 2.08 -23.87 2.30
N ASP A 289 2.10 -24.86 3.21
CA ASP A 289 2.30 -24.63 4.64
C ASP A 289 3.70 -24.15 4.96
N VAL A 290 4.74 -24.66 4.29
CA VAL A 290 6.09 -24.10 4.36
C VAL A 290 6.09 -22.64 3.89
N ILE A 291 5.45 -22.29 2.77
CA ILE A 291 5.33 -20.90 2.28
C ILE A 291 4.57 -20.01 3.28
N ASN A 292 3.53 -20.52 3.94
CA ASN A 292 2.73 -19.78 4.92
C ASN A 292 3.43 -19.61 6.28
N GLY A 293 4.32 -20.54 6.65
CA GLY A 293 5.05 -20.60 7.91
C GLY A 293 6.43 -19.93 7.86
N SER A 294 7.47 -20.71 7.51
CA SER A 294 8.87 -20.27 7.50
C SER A 294 9.27 -19.56 6.19
N ALA A 295 8.60 -19.88 5.09
CA ALA A 295 9.01 -19.65 3.70
C ALA A 295 10.42 -20.21 3.38
N ASP A 296 10.87 -21.23 4.12
CA ASP A 296 12.20 -21.80 3.99
C ASP A 296 12.22 -23.10 3.15
N VAL A 297 12.81 -23.03 1.96
CA VAL A 297 13.05 -24.19 1.08
C VAL A 297 13.91 -25.28 1.76
N THR A 298 14.76 -24.91 2.72
CA THR A 298 15.62 -25.85 3.44
C THR A 298 14.80 -26.83 4.30
N ASP A 299 13.61 -26.45 4.76
CA ASP A 299 12.71 -27.38 5.49
C ASP A 299 12.23 -28.51 4.58
N ILE A 300 11.93 -28.20 3.32
CA ILE A 300 11.56 -29.20 2.30
C ILE A 300 12.77 -30.04 1.91
N TYR A 301 13.97 -29.45 1.84
CA TYR A 301 15.19 -30.19 1.53
C TYR A 301 15.59 -31.17 2.66
N LYS A 302 15.29 -30.90 3.94
CA LYS A 302 15.46 -31.88 5.04
C LYS A 302 14.59 -33.12 4.81
N VAL A 303 13.30 -32.93 4.52
CA VAL A 303 12.35 -34.02 4.24
C VAL A 303 12.83 -34.86 3.05
N LEU A 304 13.19 -34.22 1.93
CA LEU A 304 13.70 -34.91 0.74
C LEU A 304 15.03 -35.64 1.00
N THR A 305 15.95 -35.05 1.78
CA THR A 305 17.20 -35.71 2.16
C THR A 305 16.94 -36.96 2.99
N SER A 306 15.98 -36.91 3.92
CA SER A 306 15.59 -38.09 4.71
C SER A 306 14.88 -39.18 3.89
N GLN A 307 14.22 -38.85 2.77
CA GLN A 307 13.74 -39.87 1.84
C GLN A 307 14.86 -40.56 1.08
N LEU A 308 15.88 -39.82 0.61
CA LEU A 308 17.02 -40.41 -0.11
C LEU A 308 17.77 -41.42 0.75
N LEU A 309 17.90 -41.15 2.05
CA LEU A 309 18.50 -42.06 3.04
C LEU A 309 17.67 -43.31 3.34
N LEU A 310 16.46 -43.43 2.76
CA LEU A 310 15.55 -44.58 2.90
C LEU A 310 15.36 -45.35 1.59
N LEU A 311 15.99 -44.92 0.48
CA LEU A 311 15.94 -45.66 -0.78
C LEU A 311 16.83 -46.89 -0.72
N THR A 312 16.38 -48.00 -1.31
CA THR A 312 17.10 -49.28 -1.39
C THR A 312 16.99 -49.84 -2.81
N PRO A 313 17.78 -50.86 -3.21
CA PRO A 313 17.59 -51.52 -4.50
C PRO A 313 16.18 -52.11 -4.72
N ASP A 314 15.48 -52.48 -3.63
CA ASP A 314 14.09 -52.96 -3.67
C ASP A 314 13.05 -51.82 -3.78
N GLU A 315 13.28 -50.68 -3.12
CA GLU A 315 12.47 -49.46 -3.23
C GLU A 315 13.30 -48.24 -3.68
N PRO A 316 13.77 -48.17 -4.94
CA PRO A 316 14.75 -47.18 -5.37
C PRO A 316 14.11 -45.86 -5.88
N TYR A 317 12.88 -45.56 -5.47
CA TYR A 317 12.09 -44.44 -5.99
C TYR A 317 11.38 -43.65 -4.87
N LEU A 318 11.46 -42.32 -4.92
CA LEU A 318 10.73 -41.43 -4.00
C LEU A 318 9.20 -41.68 -4.07
N SER A 319 8.56 -41.84 -2.90
CA SER A 319 7.13 -42.14 -2.75
C SER A 319 6.39 -41.11 -1.88
N VAL A 320 5.06 -41.06 -1.97
CA VAL A 320 4.24 -40.12 -1.17
C VAL A 320 4.16 -40.61 0.29
N GLU A 321 4.20 -41.93 0.48
CA GLU A 321 4.15 -42.63 1.75
C GLU A 321 5.41 -42.35 2.58
N SER A 322 6.59 -42.50 1.98
CA SER A 322 7.86 -42.13 2.62
C SER A 322 7.97 -40.62 2.88
N PHE A 323 7.40 -39.76 2.02
CA PHE A 323 7.35 -38.32 2.23
C PHE A 323 6.56 -37.96 3.50
N LYS A 324 5.40 -38.62 3.73
CA LYS A 324 4.59 -38.45 4.95
C LYS A 324 5.34 -38.88 6.21
N VAL A 325 6.07 -39.99 6.17
CA VAL A 325 6.92 -40.47 7.28
C VAL A 325 8.11 -39.53 7.54
N ALA A 326 8.74 -39.02 6.48
CA ALA A 326 9.82 -38.03 6.55
C ALA A 326 9.35 -36.71 7.20
N CYS A 327 8.21 -36.15 6.79
CA CYS A 327 7.60 -35.00 7.46
C CYS A 327 7.36 -35.28 8.96
N SER A 328 6.83 -36.45 9.28
CA SER A 328 6.46 -36.82 10.66
C SER A 328 7.66 -37.02 11.60
N SER A 329 8.87 -37.17 11.06
CA SER A 329 10.10 -37.41 11.83
C SER A 329 11.07 -36.21 11.82
N GLN A 330 11.16 -35.47 10.71
CA GLN A 330 12.06 -34.30 10.58
C GLN A 330 11.48 -33.01 11.20
N LEU A 331 10.19 -32.96 11.54
CA LEU A 331 9.53 -31.79 12.13
C LEU A 331 9.59 -31.73 13.67
N GLN A 332 10.47 -32.50 14.33
CA GLN A 332 10.80 -32.22 15.74
C GLN A 332 11.56 -30.89 15.81
N SER A 333 10.82 -29.84 16.19
CA SER A 333 11.21 -28.45 15.94
C SER A 333 12.42 -27.98 16.76
N PRO A 334 13.41 -27.29 16.15
CA PRO A 334 14.50 -26.60 16.87
C PRO A 334 14.00 -25.58 17.91
N MET A 335 12.74 -25.15 17.80
CA MET A 335 12.06 -24.32 18.80
C MET A 335 11.99 -25.01 20.17
N ARG A 336 12.17 -26.35 20.27
CA ARG A 336 12.18 -27.09 21.53
C ARG A 336 13.43 -26.82 22.37
N ASP A 337 14.61 -26.85 21.76
CA ASP A 337 15.86 -26.56 22.47
C ASP A 337 15.94 -25.08 22.85
N LEU A 338 15.47 -24.19 21.96
CA LEU A 338 15.26 -22.77 22.26
C LEU A 338 14.28 -22.55 23.42
N PHE A 339 13.16 -23.29 23.46
CA PHE A 339 12.15 -23.18 24.52
C PHE A 339 12.68 -23.65 25.88
N ASN A 340 13.43 -24.74 25.92
CA ASN A 340 14.13 -25.20 27.12
C ASN A 340 15.14 -24.16 27.64
N GLY A 341 15.67 -23.30 26.76
CA GLY A 341 16.50 -22.15 27.13
C GLY A 341 15.73 -20.89 27.58
N THR A 342 14.40 -20.84 27.50
CA THR A 342 13.62 -19.65 27.89
C THR A 342 13.36 -19.59 29.39
N SER A 343 13.41 -18.38 29.97
CA SER A 343 13.08 -18.16 31.38
C SER A 343 11.57 -18.30 31.65
N PRO A 344 11.16 -18.56 32.91
CA PRO A 344 9.74 -18.63 33.28
C PRO A 344 8.88 -17.41 32.92
N LEU A 345 9.49 -16.22 32.76
CA LEU A 345 8.77 -15.03 32.31
C LEU A 345 8.50 -15.04 30.79
N GLU A 346 9.48 -15.50 30.01
CA GLU A 346 9.37 -15.68 28.56
C GLU A 346 8.40 -16.81 28.23
N GLN A 347 8.43 -17.90 29.01
CA GLN A 347 7.45 -18.99 28.94
C GLN A 347 6.01 -18.49 29.16
N VAL A 348 5.74 -17.69 30.20
CA VAL A 348 4.42 -17.06 30.41
C VAL A 348 4.05 -16.14 29.25
N LEU A 349 4.99 -15.39 28.68
CA LEU A 349 4.75 -14.54 27.51
C LEU A 349 4.46 -15.36 26.24
N LEU A 350 5.06 -16.54 26.06
CA LEU A 350 4.70 -17.47 24.99
C LEU A 350 3.27 -18.00 25.17
N VAL A 351 2.82 -18.29 26.40
CA VAL A 351 1.40 -18.63 26.64
C VAL A 351 0.49 -17.43 26.40
N ALA A 352 0.91 -16.20 26.74
CA ALA A 352 0.17 -14.98 26.39
C ALA A 352 0.06 -14.77 24.87
N ILE A 353 1.12 -15.10 24.11
CA ILE A 353 1.13 -15.09 22.64
C ILE A 353 0.24 -16.23 22.09
N LYS A 354 0.22 -17.42 22.69
CA LYS A 354 -0.77 -18.47 22.37
C LYS A 354 -2.20 -17.95 22.54
N GLN A 355 -2.49 -17.18 23.58
CA GLN A 355 -3.81 -16.57 23.79
C GLN A 355 -4.15 -15.52 22.71
N CYS A 356 -3.16 -14.76 22.20
CA CYS A 356 -3.34 -13.93 21.00
C CYS A 356 -3.74 -14.78 19.78
N LEU A 357 -2.96 -15.82 19.46
CA LEU A 357 -3.18 -16.67 18.29
C LEU A 357 -4.51 -17.44 18.36
N TYR A 358 -4.86 -17.99 19.53
CA TYR A 358 -6.14 -18.65 19.78
C TYR A 358 -7.33 -17.69 19.52
N ARG A 359 -7.19 -16.42 19.96
CA ARG A 359 -8.15 -15.34 19.68
C ARG A 359 -8.03 -14.73 18.28
N GLN A 360 -7.26 -15.37 17.38
CA GLN A 360 -7.07 -14.99 15.98
C GLN A 360 -6.38 -13.62 15.78
N ILE A 361 -5.60 -13.18 16.77
CA ILE A 361 -4.79 -11.96 16.74
C ILE A 361 -3.42 -12.35 16.16
N ASN A 362 -3.38 -12.55 14.84
CA ASN A 362 -2.19 -13.01 14.11
C ASN A 362 -1.06 -11.97 14.09
N THR A 363 -1.37 -10.70 14.37
CA THR A 363 -0.39 -9.63 14.58
C THR A 363 -0.71 -8.87 15.86
N PHE A 364 0.28 -8.68 16.72
CA PHE A 364 0.14 -8.08 18.05
C PHE A 364 1.33 -7.18 18.37
N ASN A 365 1.16 -6.23 19.29
CA ASN A 365 2.27 -5.46 19.86
C ASN A 365 2.51 -5.88 21.32
N PHE A 366 3.55 -5.32 21.96
CA PHE A 366 3.86 -5.66 23.35
C PHE A 366 2.70 -5.35 24.31
N GLU A 367 1.95 -4.28 24.09
CA GLU A 367 0.81 -3.93 24.95
C GLU A 367 -0.27 -5.03 24.95
N ILE A 368 -0.58 -5.60 23.77
CA ILE A 368 -1.49 -6.74 23.64
C ILE A 368 -0.91 -7.98 24.36
N ALA A 369 0.37 -8.30 24.11
CA ALA A 369 1.16 -9.30 24.85
C ALA A 369 1.00 -9.18 26.38
N HIS A 370 1.14 -7.94 26.87
CA HIS A 370 1.23 -7.58 28.28
C HIS A 370 -0.12 -7.61 29.02
N GLU A 371 -1.24 -7.35 28.36
CA GLU A 371 -2.55 -7.51 29.01
C GLU A 371 -2.91 -8.99 29.24
N PHE A 372 -2.60 -9.90 28.31
CA PHE A 372 -2.77 -11.34 28.56
C PHE A 372 -1.85 -11.85 29.68
N TYR A 373 -0.61 -11.34 29.75
CA TYR A 373 0.29 -11.57 30.88
C TYR A 373 -0.31 -11.07 32.21
N LYS A 374 -0.88 -9.85 32.26
CA LYS A 374 -1.58 -9.36 33.46
C LYS A 374 -2.74 -10.26 33.86
N ASP A 375 -3.53 -10.75 32.92
CA ASP A 375 -4.69 -11.60 33.22
C ASP A 375 -4.27 -12.96 33.81
N PHE A 376 -3.13 -13.51 33.39
CA PHE A 376 -2.49 -14.64 34.07
C PHE A 376 -2.12 -14.31 35.53
N ILE A 377 -1.46 -13.17 35.76
CA ILE A 377 -1.02 -12.73 37.11
C ILE A 377 -2.22 -12.45 38.04
N LYS A 378 -3.30 -11.82 37.54
CA LYS A 378 -4.55 -11.64 38.31
C LYS A 378 -5.14 -12.99 38.72
N SER A 379 -5.30 -13.88 37.74
CA SER A 379 -5.97 -15.19 37.90
C SER A 379 -5.21 -16.15 38.81
N ASN A 380 -3.89 -16.01 38.91
CA ASN A 380 -3.01 -16.85 39.72
C ASN A 380 -2.37 -16.08 40.88
N SER A 381 -2.99 -15.01 41.36
CA SER A 381 -2.40 -14.04 42.31
C SER A 381 -1.88 -14.62 43.63
N SER A 382 -2.35 -15.81 44.05
CA SER A 382 -1.87 -16.55 45.23
C SER A 382 -0.72 -17.55 44.96
N LYS A 383 -0.40 -17.85 43.69
CA LYS A 383 0.69 -18.77 43.29
C LYS A 383 1.74 -18.15 42.36
N ALA A 384 1.42 -17.10 41.62
CA ALA A 384 2.29 -16.46 40.62
C ALA A 384 3.06 -15.24 41.14
N GLY A 385 3.21 -15.08 42.46
CA GLY A 385 3.85 -13.91 43.07
C GLY A 385 5.30 -13.67 42.62
N SER A 386 6.06 -14.74 42.35
CA SER A 386 7.42 -14.70 41.80
C SER A 386 7.48 -14.33 40.31
N LEU A 387 6.36 -14.34 39.60
CA LEU A 387 6.26 -14.05 38.16
C LEU A 387 5.67 -12.65 37.88
N ASN A 388 5.35 -11.87 38.91
CA ASN A 388 4.78 -10.53 38.82
C ASN A 388 5.89 -9.46 38.72
N PHE A 389 6.28 -9.09 37.50
CA PHE A 389 7.38 -8.17 37.22
C PHE A 389 6.88 -6.79 36.75
N LYS A 390 7.70 -5.76 36.97
CA LYS A 390 7.44 -4.41 36.42
C LYS A 390 7.44 -4.47 34.89
N LYS A 391 6.52 -3.71 34.27
CA LYS A 391 6.28 -3.68 32.81
C LYS A 391 7.54 -3.60 31.94
N ASP A 392 8.57 -2.87 32.35
CA ASP A 392 9.83 -2.75 31.60
C ASP A 392 10.72 -4.01 31.64
N VAL A 393 10.59 -4.84 32.67
CA VAL A 393 11.24 -6.16 32.74
C VAL A 393 10.50 -7.14 31.83
N VAL A 394 9.16 -7.12 31.85
CA VAL A 394 8.32 -7.90 30.93
C VAL A 394 8.58 -7.47 29.47
N PHE A 395 8.86 -6.19 29.23
CA PHE A 395 9.24 -5.71 27.90
C PHE A 395 10.61 -6.23 27.45
N LYS A 396 11.60 -6.34 28.35
CA LYS A 396 12.89 -6.97 28.02
C LYS A 396 12.74 -8.45 27.68
N ALA A 397 11.89 -9.19 28.40
CA ALA A 397 11.56 -10.58 28.05
C ALA A 397 10.86 -10.67 26.68
N PHE A 398 10.04 -9.69 26.31
CA PHE A 398 9.43 -9.62 24.98
C PHE A 398 10.45 -9.26 23.87
N GLU A 399 11.38 -8.34 24.11
CA GLU A 399 12.53 -8.08 23.20
C GLU A 399 13.46 -9.31 23.11
N SER A 400 13.56 -10.12 24.17
CA SER A 400 14.32 -11.38 24.19
C SER A 400 13.65 -12.48 23.34
N LEU A 401 12.33 -12.68 23.46
CA LEU A 401 11.55 -13.56 22.57
C LEU A 401 11.64 -13.14 21.09
N GLN A 402 11.86 -11.85 20.80
CA GLN A 402 12.18 -11.39 19.44
C GLN A 402 13.59 -11.82 19.01
N SER A 403 14.58 -11.75 19.90
CA SER A 403 15.97 -12.17 19.62
C SER A 403 16.13 -13.69 19.48
N LEU A 404 15.28 -14.47 20.15
CA LEU A 404 15.16 -15.92 20.03
C LEU A 404 14.25 -16.36 18.86
N GLU A 405 13.93 -15.44 17.94
CA GLU A 405 13.11 -15.64 16.74
C GLU A 405 11.70 -16.28 16.98
N PHE A 406 11.16 -16.33 18.22
CA PHE A 406 9.76 -16.74 18.48
C PHE A 406 8.73 -15.73 17.92
N ILE A 407 9.11 -14.45 17.83
CA ILE A 407 8.30 -13.38 17.23
C ILE A 407 9.15 -12.54 16.26
N SER A 408 8.54 -12.03 15.19
CA SER A 408 9.21 -11.13 14.23
C SER A 408 8.39 -9.86 13.95
N LEU A 409 9.07 -8.77 13.59
CA LEU A 409 8.43 -7.49 13.26
C LEU A 409 7.61 -7.58 11.97
N VAL A 410 6.43 -6.98 11.98
CA VAL A 410 5.60 -6.75 10.79
C VAL A 410 5.93 -5.36 10.24
N ASP A 411 6.40 -5.35 8.99
CA ASP A 411 6.94 -4.21 8.22
C ASP A 411 8.24 -3.55 8.73
N SER A 412 9.15 -3.30 7.78
CA SER A 412 10.46 -2.66 8.02
C SER A 412 10.40 -1.15 8.28
N VAL A 413 9.21 -0.55 8.33
CA VAL A 413 8.99 0.89 8.58
C VAL A 413 9.17 1.28 10.07
N GLY A 414 9.45 0.30 10.94
CA GLY A 414 9.38 0.41 12.40
C GLY A 414 10.20 1.51 13.10
N ASN A 415 11.17 2.15 12.43
CA ASN A 415 11.98 3.24 13.03
C ASN A 415 11.19 4.53 13.33
N ARG A 416 9.90 4.62 12.97
CA ARG A 416 8.99 5.73 13.35
C ARG A 416 7.87 5.32 14.32
N CYS A 417 8.00 4.15 14.96
CA CYS A 417 7.05 3.67 15.96
C CYS A 417 7.78 3.33 17.27
N PRO A 418 7.32 3.82 18.45
CA PRO A 418 7.89 3.46 19.74
C PRO A 418 7.89 1.94 19.93
N ARG A 419 8.99 1.37 20.44
CA ARG A 419 9.22 -0.09 20.39
C ARG A 419 8.06 -0.95 20.92
N LYS A 420 7.41 -0.52 22.00
CA LYS A 420 6.26 -1.19 22.64
C LYS A 420 4.98 -1.23 21.78
N HIS A 421 4.85 -0.37 20.77
CA HIS A 421 3.69 -0.28 19.88
C HIS A 421 3.96 -0.80 18.47
N ARG A 422 5.19 -1.26 18.18
CA ARG A 422 5.51 -1.95 16.92
C ARG A 422 4.70 -3.24 16.83
N MET A 423 4.26 -3.58 15.63
CA MET A 423 3.52 -4.83 15.38
C MET A 423 4.49 -5.98 15.14
N PHE A 424 4.16 -7.13 15.70
CA PHE A 424 4.88 -8.39 15.59
C PHE A 424 3.91 -9.48 15.14
N LYS A 425 4.44 -10.51 14.46
CA LYS A 425 3.78 -11.81 14.27
C LYS A 425 4.49 -12.84 15.13
N ALA A 426 3.78 -13.91 15.52
CA ALA A 426 4.45 -15.12 15.99
C ALA A 426 5.10 -15.85 14.79
N ASN A 427 6.26 -16.45 15.03
CA ASN A 427 6.93 -17.35 14.07
C ASN A 427 6.69 -18.83 14.41
N ILE A 428 6.00 -19.10 15.53
CA ILE A 428 5.65 -20.42 16.06
C ILE A 428 4.14 -20.59 16.03
N SER A 429 3.63 -21.80 15.73
CA SER A 429 2.19 -22.04 15.68
C SER A 429 1.57 -22.22 17.07
N MET A 430 0.24 -22.13 17.14
CA MET A 430 -0.49 -22.39 18.38
C MET A 430 -0.35 -23.85 18.84
N GLY A 431 -0.16 -24.80 17.92
CA GLY A 431 0.06 -26.22 18.21
C GLY A 431 1.41 -26.44 18.89
N ASP A 432 2.49 -25.99 18.25
CA ASP A 432 3.85 -26.12 18.78
C ASP A 432 3.96 -25.50 20.18
N ILE A 433 3.36 -24.32 20.43
CA ILE A 433 3.36 -23.74 21.79
C ILE A 433 2.68 -24.68 22.80
N CYS A 434 1.64 -25.43 22.44
CA CYS A 434 1.04 -26.40 23.35
C CYS A 434 2.00 -27.55 23.65
N ASP A 435 2.53 -28.16 22.59
CA ASP A 435 3.38 -29.34 22.67
C ASP A 435 4.66 -29.05 23.47
N LEU A 436 5.24 -27.85 23.31
CA LEU A 436 6.40 -27.39 24.06
C LEU A 436 6.11 -27.21 25.57
N ILE A 437 4.96 -26.67 25.96
CA ILE A 437 4.62 -26.48 27.38
C ILE A 437 4.24 -27.82 28.04
N GLU A 438 3.55 -28.71 27.31
CA GLU A 438 3.17 -30.03 27.81
C GLU A 438 4.39 -30.96 27.97
N GLN A 439 5.37 -30.87 27.07
CA GLN A 439 6.58 -31.70 27.07
C GLN A 439 7.79 -31.07 27.78
N SER A 440 7.58 -30.04 28.62
CA SER A 440 8.63 -29.36 29.40
C SER A 440 8.50 -29.66 30.89
N ASP A 441 9.49 -30.31 31.49
CA ASP A 441 9.43 -30.77 32.89
C ASP A 441 9.58 -29.63 33.92
N GLU A 442 10.38 -28.60 33.62
CA GLU A 442 10.69 -27.49 34.55
C GLU A 442 9.55 -26.44 34.66
N MET A 443 8.58 -26.50 33.75
CA MET A 443 7.47 -25.54 33.65
C MET A 443 6.51 -25.63 34.85
N SER A 444 6.30 -24.51 35.55
CA SER A 444 5.44 -24.47 36.75
C SER A 444 3.99 -24.91 36.50
N GLU A 445 3.38 -25.60 37.48
CA GLU A 445 1.97 -26.04 37.42
C GLU A 445 1.00 -24.94 37.01
N ALA A 446 1.21 -23.70 37.47
CA ALA A 446 0.32 -22.58 37.18
C ALA A 446 0.26 -22.27 35.68
N VAL A 447 1.37 -22.44 34.96
CA VAL A 447 1.46 -22.19 33.51
C VAL A 447 0.91 -23.38 32.72
N LYS A 448 1.28 -24.62 33.08
CA LYS A 448 0.67 -25.85 32.50
C LYS A 448 -0.86 -25.88 32.71
N LYS A 449 -1.34 -25.38 33.86
CA LYS A 449 -2.78 -25.26 34.14
C LYS A 449 -3.44 -24.12 33.35
N TRP A 450 -2.77 -22.99 33.16
CA TRP A 450 -3.31 -21.89 32.35
C TRP A 450 -3.38 -22.25 30.85
N GLN A 451 -2.42 -23.02 30.34
CA GLN A 451 -2.46 -23.60 28.98
C GLN A 451 -3.73 -24.43 28.73
N THR A 452 -4.13 -25.24 29.72
CA THR A 452 -5.18 -26.26 29.59
C THR A 452 -6.59 -25.78 29.97
N HIS A 453 -6.73 -24.66 30.68
CA HIS A 453 -8.03 -24.12 31.12
C HIS A 453 -8.84 -23.41 30.02
N GLY A 454 -8.80 -23.93 28.79
CA GLY A 454 -9.60 -23.46 27.65
C GLY A 454 -11.02 -24.01 27.58
N SER A 455 -11.44 -24.89 28.50
CA SER A 455 -12.65 -25.74 28.34
C SER A 455 -13.82 -25.47 29.29
N ILE A 456 -13.66 -24.66 30.36
CA ILE A 456 -14.74 -24.43 31.36
C ILE A 456 -15.02 -22.94 31.59
N LEU A 457 -15.67 -22.31 30.61
CA LEU A 457 -16.61 -21.20 30.84
C LEU A 457 -17.79 -21.34 29.85
N SER A 458 -18.56 -22.42 29.99
CA SER A 458 -19.77 -22.76 29.23
C SER A 458 -20.98 -21.86 29.56
N GLY A 459 -20.75 -20.57 29.79
CA GLY A 459 -21.72 -19.64 30.39
C GLY A 459 -21.66 -18.19 29.91
N LEU A 460 -20.87 -17.83 28.88
CA LEU A 460 -20.91 -16.50 28.27
C LEU A 460 -20.91 -16.54 26.73
N ARG A 461 -21.79 -15.74 26.12
CA ARG A 461 -21.85 -15.55 24.66
C ARG A 461 -20.60 -14.80 24.15
N ILE A 462 -19.75 -15.44 23.37
CA ILE A 462 -18.83 -14.76 22.44
C ILE A 462 -18.99 -15.40 21.07
N ARG A 463 -19.20 -14.57 20.04
CA ARG A 463 -19.35 -14.98 18.64
C ARG A 463 -17.96 -15.01 17.99
N CYS A 464 -17.67 -16.02 17.17
CA CYS A 464 -16.87 -15.75 15.95
C CYS A 464 -17.70 -14.77 15.11
N VAL A 465 -17.19 -13.64 14.63
CA VAL A 465 -15.94 -13.49 13.86
C VAL A 465 -14.87 -12.67 14.59
N ARG A 466 -13.63 -12.74 14.07
CA ARG A 466 -12.38 -12.13 14.59
C ARG A 466 -12.54 -10.67 15.08
N TYR A 467 -11.75 -10.33 16.11
CA TYR A 467 -11.71 -9.06 16.85
C TYR A 467 -12.95 -8.72 17.70
N ASN A 468 -13.03 -9.30 18.90
CA ASN A 468 -13.48 -8.51 20.05
C ASN A 468 -13.13 -9.06 21.45
N SER A 469 -13.11 -8.12 22.42
CA SER A 469 -13.15 -8.30 23.89
C SER A 469 -11.92 -8.85 24.65
N VAL A 470 -11.12 -7.91 25.18
CA VAL A 470 -11.24 -7.50 26.60
C VAL A 470 -11.33 -5.96 26.63
N ALA A 471 -12.13 -5.38 27.51
CA ALA A 471 -12.39 -3.94 27.52
C ALA A 471 -11.45 -3.17 28.47
N THR A 472 -10.37 -2.60 27.93
CA THR A 472 -9.56 -1.56 28.59
C THR A 472 -9.25 -0.43 27.62
N SER A 473 -10.17 0.54 27.54
CA SER A 473 -10.09 1.80 26.78
C SER A 473 -9.66 1.69 25.30
N ASN A 474 -10.63 1.41 24.40
CA ASN A 474 -10.51 1.68 22.95
C ASN A 474 -10.55 3.20 22.67
N ALA A 475 -9.60 3.94 23.24
CA ALA A 475 -9.43 5.37 23.06
C ALA A 475 -8.29 5.64 22.06
N TYR A 476 -8.60 6.35 20.98
CA TYR A 476 -7.57 6.92 20.10
C TYR A 476 -6.68 7.89 20.89
N ALA A 477 -5.45 8.08 20.41
CA ALA A 477 -4.49 8.97 21.06
C ALA A 477 -5.03 10.41 21.12
N SER A 478 -4.78 11.10 22.23
CA SER A 478 -5.21 12.49 22.37
C SER A 478 -4.45 13.37 21.37
N VAL A 479 -5.19 14.18 20.62
CA VAL A 479 -4.65 15.15 19.66
C VAL A 479 -4.80 16.56 20.20
N GLN A 480 -3.79 17.39 19.97
CA GLN A 480 -3.73 18.79 20.37
C GLN A 480 -4.90 19.61 19.79
N ARG A 481 -5.28 20.70 20.47
CA ARG A 481 -6.27 21.66 19.95
C ARG A 481 -5.65 22.47 18.80
N LEU A 482 -6.46 22.84 17.80
CA LEU A 482 -6.02 23.68 16.69
C LEU A 482 -5.58 25.06 17.22
N PRO A 483 -4.31 25.47 17.07
CA PRO A 483 -3.87 26.80 17.51
C PRO A 483 -4.56 27.90 16.68
N ILE A 484 -4.64 29.09 17.25
CA ILE A 484 -4.93 30.31 16.50
C ILE A 484 -3.58 30.94 16.11
N PRO A 485 -3.28 31.18 14.82
CA PRO A 485 -2.06 31.89 14.42
C PRO A 485 -2.00 33.33 14.97
N THR A 486 -0.80 33.91 15.06
CA THR A 486 -0.66 35.34 15.33
C THR A 486 -1.08 36.16 14.12
N LEU A 487 -1.78 37.29 14.36
CA LEU A 487 -2.25 38.21 13.34
C LEU A 487 -1.14 38.62 12.37
N GLU A 488 0.00 39.05 12.92
CA GLU A 488 1.21 39.42 12.19
C GLU A 488 1.67 38.32 11.22
N ALA A 489 1.81 37.08 11.69
CA ALA A 489 2.31 35.97 10.87
C ALA A 489 1.32 35.50 9.80
N THR A 490 0.00 35.67 10.03
CA THR A 490 -1.02 35.48 8.99
C THR A 490 -0.98 36.61 7.97
N CYS A 491 -0.85 37.87 8.41
CA CYS A 491 -0.75 39.04 7.54
C CYS A 491 0.51 39.02 6.64
N ALA A 492 1.65 38.64 7.20
CA ALA A 492 2.90 38.48 6.45
C ALA A 492 2.81 37.36 5.39
N ARG A 493 2.26 36.18 5.74
CA ARG A 493 2.01 35.10 4.77
C ARG A 493 0.98 35.49 3.71
N TYR A 494 -0.07 36.23 4.09
CA TYR A 494 -1.08 36.73 3.16
C TYR A 494 -0.43 37.64 2.10
N LEU A 495 0.32 38.66 2.52
CA LEU A 495 1.05 39.55 1.60
C LEU A 495 2.03 38.80 0.70
N ALA A 496 2.77 37.83 1.25
CA ALA A 496 3.66 36.98 0.46
C ALA A 496 2.91 36.13 -0.61
N SER A 497 1.70 35.66 -0.30
CA SER A 497 0.84 34.96 -1.28
C SER A 497 0.20 35.87 -2.32
N CYS A 498 0.05 37.16 -2.01
CA CYS A 498 -0.45 38.18 -2.93
C CYS A 498 0.62 38.71 -3.89
N ALA A 499 1.90 38.76 -3.47
CA ALA A 499 3.00 39.28 -4.27
C ALA A 499 3.11 38.72 -5.72
N PRO A 500 2.95 37.41 -6.01
CA PRO A 500 2.96 36.89 -7.38
C PRO A 500 1.65 37.08 -8.16
N LEU A 501 0.56 37.54 -7.52
CA LEU A 501 -0.78 37.66 -8.08
C LEU A 501 -1.19 39.12 -8.41
N LEU A 502 -0.45 40.09 -7.87
CA LEU A 502 -0.78 41.50 -7.89
C LEU A 502 0.23 42.32 -8.71
N SER A 503 -0.23 43.43 -9.30
CA SER A 503 0.67 44.48 -9.77
C SER A 503 1.36 45.20 -8.60
N ALA A 504 2.42 45.97 -8.86
CA ALA A 504 3.10 46.74 -7.82
C ALA A 504 2.15 47.71 -7.10
N ASP A 505 1.26 48.39 -7.83
CA ASP A 505 0.27 49.32 -7.26
C ASP A 505 -0.83 48.61 -6.46
N GLU A 506 -1.28 47.42 -6.92
CA GLU A 506 -2.18 46.57 -6.15
C GLU A 506 -1.52 46.14 -4.84
N LEU A 507 -0.30 45.59 -4.90
CA LEU A 507 0.44 45.11 -3.73
C LEU A 507 0.77 46.23 -2.74
N ALA A 508 1.07 47.44 -3.21
CA ALA A 508 1.26 48.61 -2.35
C ALA A 508 -0.02 48.99 -1.59
N ARG A 509 -1.18 49.02 -2.28
CA ARG A 509 -2.48 49.24 -1.63
C ARG A 509 -2.82 48.14 -0.63
N THR A 510 -2.61 46.88 -0.98
CA THR A 510 -2.84 45.73 -0.10
C THR A 510 -1.93 45.77 1.13
N THR A 511 -0.67 46.15 0.96
CA THR A 511 0.28 46.33 2.09
C THR A 511 -0.23 47.38 3.06
N ALA A 512 -0.68 48.54 2.57
CA ALA A 512 -1.26 49.59 3.41
C ALA A 512 -2.57 49.15 4.09
N ALA A 513 -3.45 48.44 3.38
CA ALA A 513 -4.71 47.92 3.93
C ALA A 513 -4.49 46.87 5.03
N VAL A 514 -3.48 46.00 4.87
CA VAL A 514 -3.07 45.00 5.86
C VAL A 514 -2.38 45.64 7.06
N GLN A 515 -1.51 46.63 6.86
CA GLN A 515 -0.88 47.39 7.95
C GLN A 515 -1.93 48.16 8.77
N ALA A 516 -2.90 48.81 8.13
CA ALA A 516 -4.01 49.49 8.82
C ALA A 516 -4.90 48.52 9.64
N PHE A 517 -5.02 47.27 9.20
CA PHE A 517 -5.75 46.21 9.88
C PHE A 517 -5.01 45.65 11.09
N ALA A 518 -3.69 45.45 10.96
CA ALA A 518 -2.87 44.65 11.88
C ALA A 518 -1.93 45.43 12.81
N ARG A 519 -1.83 46.76 12.67
CA ARG A 519 -1.15 47.64 13.64
C ARG A 519 -1.81 47.59 15.02
N ASP A 520 -1.08 48.04 16.04
CA ASP A 520 -1.54 48.33 17.39
C ASP A 520 -2.82 49.22 17.36
N GLY A 521 -3.87 48.80 18.08
CA GLY A 521 -5.19 49.44 18.05
C GLY A 521 -5.97 49.22 16.74
N GLY A 522 -5.44 48.42 15.83
CA GLY A 522 -6.06 48.01 14.56
C GLY A 522 -7.24 47.07 14.78
N PHE A 523 -8.17 47.03 13.83
CA PHE A 523 -9.39 46.24 14.01
C PHE A 523 -9.13 44.71 13.93
N GLY A 524 -8.00 44.29 13.35
CA GLY A 524 -7.58 42.90 13.38
C GLY A 524 -7.33 42.38 14.80
N GLU A 525 -6.83 43.21 15.73
CA GLU A 525 -6.65 42.81 17.14
C GLU A 525 -7.99 42.53 17.83
N VAL A 526 -9.02 43.35 17.54
CA VAL A 526 -10.37 43.16 18.08
C VAL A 526 -10.97 41.84 17.59
N LEU A 527 -10.78 41.50 16.32
CA LEU A 527 -11.23 40.23 15.75
C LEU A 527 -10.40 39.04 16.27
N GLN A 528 -9.10 39.22 16.48
CA GLN A 528 -8.20 38.20 17.06
C GLN A 528 -8.62 37.85 18.50
N GLU A 529 -8.98 38.83 19.32
CA GLU A 529 -9.44 38.59 20.68
C GLU A 529 -10.85 38.00 20.72
N ARG A 530 -11.75 38.41 19.82
CA ARG A 530 -13.04 37.73 19.60
C ARG A 530 -12.85 36.25 19.24
N LEU A 531 -11.83 35.92 18.44
CA LEU A 531 -11.54 34.53 18.05
C LEU A 531 -10.99 33.70 19.21
N ARG A 532 -10.11 34.27 20.06
CA ARG A 532 -9.68 33.63 21.32
C ARG A 532 -10.87 33.40 22.26
N GLY A 533 -11.74 34.39 22.42
CA GLY A 533 -12.96 34.32 23.21
C GLY A 533 -14.04 33.37 22.67
N LEU A 534 -13.97 33.01 21.38
CA LEU A 534 -14.75 31.93 20.78
C LEU A 534 -14.10 30.56 21.04
N ASP A 535 -12.78 30.43 20.81
CA ASP A 535 -12.07 29.17 21.03
C ASP A 535 -12.17 28.67 22.47
N ALA A 536 -12.09 29.58 23.45
CA ALA A 536 -12.27 29.29 24.87
C ALA A 536 -13.66 28.70 25.22
N LYS A 537 -14.66 28.87 24.35
CA LYS A 537 -16.03 28.32 24.51
C LYS A 537 -16.24 27.05 23.68
N GLU A 538 -15.48 26.86 22.61
CA GLU A 538 -15.65 25.76 21.69
C GLU A 538 -15.13 24.43 22.24
N LYS A 539 -15.88 23.34 22.02
CA LYS A 539 -15.58 22.03 22.65
C LYS A 539 -14.35 21.35 22.06
N ASN A 540 -14.08 21.56 20.78
CA ASN A 540 -13.09 20.80 20.01
C ASN A 540 -12.04 21.69 19.33
N SER A 541 -12.50 22.68 18.56
CA SER A 541 -11.67 23.60 17.78
C SER A 541 -12.51 24.81 17.38
N TRP A 542 -11.97 26.03 17.45
CA TRP A 542 -12.59 27.26 16.94
C TRP A 542 -13.07 27.16 15.48
N LEU A 543 -12.42 26.32 14.68
CA LEU A 543 -12.68 26.22 13.25
C LEU A 543 -13.85 25.27 12.90
N GLU A 544 -14.21 24.32 13.77
CA GLU A 544 -15.11 23.20 13.40
C GLU A 544 -16.46 23.71 12.87
N ASN A 545 -17.17 24.50 13.66
CA ASN A 545 -18.48 25.04 13.30
C ASN A 545 -18.39 26.13 12.21
N ILE A 546 -17.32 26.96 12.22
CA ILE A 546 -17.11 28.00 11.20
C ILE A 546 -16.93 27.36 9.81
N TRP A 547 -16.07 26.35 9.70
CA TRP A 547 -15.79 25.69 8.43
C TRP A 547 -17.00 24.90 7.93
N LEU A 548 -17.64 24.11 8.80
CA LEU A 548 -18.81 23.30 8.44
C LEU A 548 -19.95 24.18 7.89
N ASN A 549 -20.21 25.32 8.55
CA ASN A 549 -21.27 26.23 8.14
C ASN A 549 -20.89 27.03 6.89
N LYS A 550 -19.76 27.74 6.89
CA LYS A 550 -19.41 28.68 5.80
C LYS A 550 -18.95 28.01 4.50
N ALA A 551 -18.35 26.83 4.55
CA ALA A 551 -17.90 26.13 3.35
C ALA A 551 -18.97 25.21 2.73
N TYR A 552 -19.99 24.81 3.51
CA TYR A 552 -20.95 23.80 3.06
C TYR A 552 -22.41 24.08 3.42
N LEU A 553 -22.78 24.24 4.70
CA LEU A 553 -24.19 24.20 5.11
C LEU A 553 -24.97 25.49 4.82
N GLU A 554 -24.33 26.65 4.94
CA GLU A 554 -24.92 27.95 4.55
C GLU A 554 -24.88 28.18 3.04
N TRP A 555 -24.12 27.38 2.28
CA TRP A 555 -24.05 27.53 0.83
C TRP A 555 -25.31 26.94 0.17
N ARG A 556 -25.96 27.74 -0.70
CA ARG A 556 -27.31 27.47 -1.24
C ARG A 556 -27.31 26.90 -2.65
N GLU A 557 -26.18 26.92 -3.34
CA GLU A 557 -26.02 26.27 -4.66
C GLU A 557 -26.26 24.75 -4.58
N PRO A 558 -26.70 24.10 -5.67
CA PRO A 558 -26.92 22.66 -5.70
C PRO A 558 -25.71 21.87 -5.17
N SER A 559 -25.96 20.83 -4.36
CA SER A 559 -24.86 19.99 -3.85
C SER A 559 -24.19 19.16 -4.95
N LEU A 560 -25.00 18.70 -5.91
CA LEU A 560 -24.56 18.09 -7.16
C LEU A 560 -23.42 18.93 -7.78
N ILE A 561 -22.32 18.27 -8.15
CA ILE A 561 -21.10 18.83 -8.79
C ILE A 561 -20.30 19.83 -7.94
N ASN A 562 -20.96 20.73 -7.23
CA ASN A 562 -20.36 21.85 -6.49
C ASN A 562 -19.84 21.43 -5.10
N VAL A 563 -20.56 20.54 -4.43
CA VAL A 563 -20.21 19.98 -3.11
C VAL A 563 -19.85 18.51 -3.22
N ASN A 564 -20.61 17.73 -3.99
CA ASN A 564 -20.36 16.31 -4.15
C ASN A 564 -19.06 16.04 -4.93
N TRP A 565 -18.24 15.13 -4.41
CA TRP A 565 -17.12 14.54 -5.13
C TRP A 565 -17.52 13.18 -5.73
N TRP A 566 -16.74 12.69 -6.69
CA TRP A 566 -16.90 11.37 -7.28
C TRP A 566 -15.61 10.55 -7.19
N CYS A 567 -15.76 9.23 -7.24
CA CYS A 567 -14.67 8.27 -7.24
C CYS A 567 -15.03 7.08 -8.15
N GLN A 568 -14.27 6.80 -9.20
CA GLN A 568 -14.44 5.62 -10.05
C GLN A 568 -13.39 4.56 -9.70
N PHE A 569 -13.83 3.36 -9.34
CA PHE A 569 -12.94 2.26 -8.97
C PHE A 569 -12.17 1.74 -10.19
N ALA A 570 -11.09 1.03 -9.94
CA ALA A 570 -10.48 0.17 -10.94
C ALA A 570 -11.49 -0.89 -11.46
N ASP A 571 -11.31 -1.27 -12.73
CA ASP A 571 -12.00 -2.43 -13.31
C ASP A 571 -11.60 -3.69 -12.51
N PRO A 572 -12.53 -4.62 -12.23
CA PRO A 572 -12.26 -5.70 -11.29
C PRO A 572 -11.37 -6.75 -11.94
N LYS A 573 -10.65 -7.53 -11.12
CA LYS A 573 -9.74 -8.60 -11.58
C LYS A 573 -10.44 -9.68 -12.43
N THR A 574 -11.77 -9.76 -12.36
CA THR A 574 -12.63 -10.65 -13.13
C THR A 574 -13.00 -10.13 -14.53
N GLY A 575 -12.57 -8.93 -14.91
CA GLY A 575 -12.92 -8.29 -16.18
C GLY A 575 -14.24 -7.51 -16.15
N LEU A 576 -14.74 -7.08 -17.31
CA LEU A 576 -16.00 -6.33 -17.44
C LEU A 576 -16.97 -7.02 -18.39
N GLN A 577 -18.27 -6.92 -18.11
CA GLN A 577 -19.33 -7.34 -19.04
C GLN A 577 -19.58 -6.23 -20.08
N LEU A 578 -18.68 -6.08 -21.06
CA LEU A 578 -18.76 -5.05 -22.11
C LEU A 578 -19.88 -5.24 -23.17
N THR A 579 -20.87 -6.08 -22.86
CA THR A 579 -22.08 -6.30 -23.66
C THR A 579 -23.27 -6.66 -22.74
N SER A 580 -24.24 -5.76 -22.66
CA SER A 580 -25.60 -6.04 -22.20
C SER A 580 -26.61 -5.60 -23.27
N ALA A 581 -27.88 -5.91 -23.07
CA ALA A 581 -28.93 -5.14 -23.75
C ALA A 581 -28.94 -3.71 -23.20
N LYS A 582 -29.46 -2.76 -23.99
CA LYS A 582 -29.69 -1.39 -23.50
C LYS A 582 -30.74 -1.42 -22.40
N ASP A 583 -30.63 -0.51 -21.42
CA ASP A 583 -31.61 -0.31 -20.36
C ASP A 583 -31.82 -1.52 -19.39
N THR A 584 -30.90 -2.49 -19.35
CA THR A 584 -30.95 -3.67 -18.45
C THR A 584 -29.97 -3.60 -17.28
N ILE A 585 -30.37 -4.17 -16.14
CA ILE A 585 -29.46 -4.55 -15.05
C ILE A 585 -28.88 -5.94 -15.35
N THR A 586 -27.61 -6.20 -15.03
CA THR A 586 -26.97 -7.52 -15.25
C THR A 586 -26.74 -8.30 -13.97
N ASP A 587 -26.69 -9.64 -14.07
CA ASP A 587 -26.23 -10.49 -12.97
C ASP A 587 -24.80 -10.17 -12.54
N PHE A 588 -23.92 -9.75 -13.47
CA PHE A 588 -22.55 -9.34 -13.16
C PHE A 588 -22.51 -8.07 -12.31
N GLN A 589 -23.31 -7.06 -12.68
CA GLN A 589 -23.52 -5.84 -11.90
C GLN A 589 -24.07 -6.15 -10.50
N ILE A 590 -25.12 -6.97 -10.40
CA ILE A 590 -25.72 -7.34 -9.12
C ILE A 590 -24.73 -8.10 -8.23
N ASN A 591 -23.98 -9.05 -8.79
CA ASN A 591 -23.00 -9.83 -8.03
C ASN A 591 -21.82 -8.97 -7.55
N ARG A 592 -21.27 -8.05 -8.38
CA ARG A 592 -20.23 -7.11 -7.93
C ARG A 592 -20.79 -6.13 -6.89
N ALA A 593 -21.99 -5.61 -7.08
CA ALA A 593 -22.66 -4.73 -6.12
C ALA A 593 -22.83 -5.42 -4.75
N ALA A 594 -23.28 -6.68 -4.73
CA ALA A 594 -23.44 -7.45 -3.51
C ALA A 594 -22.12 -7.68 -2.76
N GLY A 595 -21.03 -7.97 -3.48
CA GLY A 595 -19.69 -8.08 -2.90
C GLY A 595 -19.21 -6.75 -2.31
N LEU A 596 -19.34 -5.65 -3.05
CA LEU A 596 -18.98 -4.30 -2.59
C LEU A 596 -19.80 -3.87 -1.35
N ILE A 597 -21.10 -4.16 -1.32
CA ILE A 597 -21.96 -3.93 -0.14
C ILE A 597 -21.44 -4.69 1.08
N SER A 598 -21.07 -5.97 0.94
CA SER A 598 -20.51 -6.75 2.05
C SER A 598 -19.19 -6.15 2.57
N SER A 599 -18.26 -5.80 1.67
CA SER A 599 -17.00 -5.15 2.05
C SER A 599 -17.21 -3.77 2.69
N MET A 600 -18.25 -3.02 2.31
CA MET A 600 -18.63 -1.77 2.99
C MET A 600 -19.15 -2.02 4.41
N LEU A 601 -19.90 -3.11 4.64
CA LEU A 601 -20.32 -3.52 5.99
C LEU A 601 -19.16 -4.02 6.85
N ASP A 602 -18.14 -4.65 6.26
CA ASP A 602 -16.90 -4.99 6.95
C ASP A 602 -16.17 -3.72 7.42
N PHE A 603 -16.04 -2.71 6.54
CA PHE A 603 -15.44 -1.42 6.92
C PHE A 603 -16.25 -0.68 7.99
N LYS A 604 -17.60 -0.74 7.96
CA LYS A 604 -18.45 -0.22 9.04
C LYS A 604 -18.16 -0.94 10.36
N HIS A 605 -18.07 -2.27 10.35
CA HIS A 605 -17.77 -3.05 11.55
C HIS A 605 -16.41 -2.67 12.15
N ILE A 606 -15.38 -2.45 11.32
CA ILE A 606 -14.06 -1.97 11.74
C ILE A 606 -14.16 -0.57 12.38
N ILE A 607 -15.01 0.33 11.86
CA ILE A 607 -15.24 1.68 12.40
C ILE A 607 -16.02 1.67 13.73
N ASP A 608 -17.11 0.92 13.81
CA ASP A 608 -17.96 0.83 15.00
C ASP A 608 -17.17 0.33 16.23
N ASN A 609 -16.32 -0.68 16.01
CA ASN A 609 -15.54 -1.33 17.05
C ASN A 609 -14.18 -0.65 17.31
N ARG A 610 -13.86 0.42 16.56
CA ARG A 610 -12.57 1.16 16.61
C ARG A 610 -11.35 0.27 16.34
N LEU A 611 -11.47 -0.57 15.31
CA LEU A 611 -10.43 -1.47 14.83
C LEU A 611 -9.55 -0.83 13.72
N ILE A 612 -9.86 0.38 13.26
CA ILE A 612 -8.93 1.16 12.42
C ILE A 612 -7.71 1.53 13.28
N PRO A 613 -6.47 1.21 12.86
CA PRO A 613 -5.27 1.62 13.58
C PRO A 613 -5.16 3.14 13.71
N GLN A 614 -4.60 3.62 14.81
CA GLN A 614 -4.27 5.04 14.99
C GLN A 614 -3.33 5.50 13.85
N GLU A 615 -3.78 6.48 13.06
CA GLU A 615 -2.94 7.09 12.02
C GLU A 615 -1.98 8.13 12.63
N PHE A 616 -0.82 8.33 11.99
CA PHE A 616 0.21 9.27 12.42
C PHE A 616 0.83 10.02 11.24
N ILE A 617 1.33 11.23 11.49
CA ILE A 617 2.30 11.90 10.63
C ILE A 617 3.63 12.02 11.39
N LYS A 618 4.66 11.31 10.91
CA LYS A 618 5.84 10.95 11.72
C LYS A 618 5.37 10.30 13.04
N ASP A 619 5.74 10.85 14.18
CA ASP A 619 5.44 10.35 15.52
C ASP A 619 4.19 11.03 16.14
N SER A 620 3.54 11.94 15.42
CA SER A 620 2.37 12.71 15.91
C SER A 620 1.05 12.07 15.46
N PRO A 621 0.10 11.75 16.38
CA PRO A 621 -1.16 11.11 16.03
C PRO A 621 -2.08 12.05 15.24
N LEU A 622 -2.93 11.45 14.40
CA LEU A 622 -3.97 12.15 13.64
C LEU A 622 -5.36 11.92 14.24
N CYS A 623 -6.23 12.92 14.12
CA CYS A 623 -7.61 12.86 14.58
C CYS A 623 -8.40 11.86 13.73
N MET A 624 -9.02 10.88 14.40
CA MET A 624 -9.81 9.82 13.76
C MET A 624 -11.30 10.15 13.66
N ASN A 625 -11.75 11.33 14.14
CA ASN A 625 -13.19 11.66 14.26
C ASN A 625 -13.95 11.56 12.93
N GLN A 626 -13.33 11.89 11.80
CA GLN A 626 -14.00 11.86 10.50
C GLN A 626 -14.50 10.45 10.09
N TYR A 627 -13.86 9.37 10.58
CA TYR A 627 -14.33 8.00 10.32
C TYR A 627 -15.73 7.73 10.89
N ASN A 628 -16.12 8.44 11.96
CA ASN A 628 -17.43 8.33 12.56
C ASN A 628 -18.56 8.77 11.61
N ASN A 629 -18.23 9.58 10.59
CA ASN A 629 -19.19 10.27 9.73
C ASN A 629 -19.37 9.63 8.33
N ILE A 630 -18.91 8.38 8.13
CA ILE A 630 -18.99 7.70 6.83
C ILE A 630 -20.34 7.01 6.61
N PHE A 631 -20.91 6.40 7.67
CA PHE A 631 -22.09 5.52 7.58
C PHE A 631 -23.26 6.06 8.40
N ALA A 632 -24.48 5.90 7.89
CA ALA A 632 -25.69 6.51 8.44
C ALA A 632 -25.61 8.04 8.57
N VAL A 633 -24.99 8.67 7.57
CA VAL A 633 -24.87 10.12 7.46
C VAL A 633 -25.60 10.62 6.22
N THR A 634 -26.34 11.72 6.40
CA THR A 634 -26.97 12.48 5.32
C THR A 634 -26.95 13.96 5.67
N ARG A 635 -26.81 14.81 4.65
CA ARG A 635 -27.25 16.19 4.70
C ARG A 635 -28.77 16.24 4.72
N ILE A 636 -29.31 17.25 5.37
CA ILE A 636 -30.75 17.56 5.45
C ILE A 636 -30.90 19.02 5.02
N PRO A 637 -31.71 19.33 3.99
CA PRO A 637 -31.90 20.70 3.54
C PRO A 637 -32.66 21.53 4.57
N GLY A 638 -32.26 22.78 4.78
CA GLY A 638 -32.91 23.72 5.70
C GLY A 638 -33.14 25.09 5.05
N GLU A 639 -33.96 25.95 5.67
CA GLU A 639 -34.42 27.22 5.09
C GLU A 639 -33.28 28.19 4.73
N LYS A 640 -32.26 28.29 5.60
CA LYS A 640 -31.16 29.27 5.50
C LYS A 640 -29.78 28.61 5.59
N ALA A 641 -29.70 27.53 6.35
CA ALA A 641 -28.56 26.64 6.41
C ALA A 641 -29.09 25.20 6.51
N ASP A 642 -28.37 24.28 5.90
CA ASP A 642 -28.64 22.85 6.00
C ASP A 642 -28.09 22.28 7.32
N THR A 643 -28.35 21.00 7.59
CA THR A 643 -27.75 20.29 8.73
C THR A 643 -27.19 18.93 8.31
N ILE A 644 -26.34 18.33 9.15
CA ILE A 644 -25.87 16.95 8.99
C ILE A 644 -26.53 16.08 10.05
N SER A 645 -27.31 15.10 9.60
CA SER A 645 -27.74 13.97 10.42
C SER A 645 -26.62 12.93 10.43
N SER A 646 -26.08 12.60 11.61
CA SER A 646 -25.03 11.59 11.76
C SER A 646 -25.20 10.82 13.07
N ASP A 647 -25.51 9.53 12.97
CA ASP A 647 -25.72 8.63 14.11
C ASP A 647 -24.50 7.70 14.30
N TYR A 648 -23.59 8.01 15.24
CA TYR A 648 -22.40 7.19 15.52
C TYR A 648 -22.33 6.66 16.98
N PRO A 649 -22.06 5.35 17.20
CA PRO A 649 -22.04 4.27 16.20
C PRO A 649 -23.46 3.92 15.75
N SER A 650 -23.68 3.85 14.42
CA SER A 650 -25.02 3.63 13.88
C SER A 650 -25.53 2.21 14.18
N LYS A 651 -26.77 2.13 14.65
CA LYS A 651 -27.51 0.88 14.85
C LYS A 651 -28.36 0.45 13.65
N ALA A 652 -28.32 1.20 12.54
CA ALA A 652 -29.15 0.90 11.38
C ALA A 652 -28.76 -0.43 10.71
N THR A 653 -29.77 -1.17 10.26
CA THR A 653 -29.65 -2.51 9.67
C THR A 653 -29.82 -2.52 8.15
N HIS A 654 -30.10 -1.36 7.55
CA HIS A 654 -30.55 -1.27 6.15
C HIS A 654 -29.74 -0.30 5.30
N ILE A 655 -29.74 -0.55 4.00
CA ILE A 655 -29.37 0.39 2.95
C ILE A 655 -30.63 0.87 2.22
N ILE A 656 -30.50 1.91 1.40
CA ILE A 656 -31.46 2.16 0.32
C ILE A 656 -30.82 1.72 -1.00
N VAL A 657 -31.57 0.95 -1.78
CA VAL A 657 -31.23 0.58 -3.16
C VAL A 657 -32.11 1.38 -4.09
N GLN A 658 -31.52 2.08 -5.06
CA GLN A 658 -32.23 2.80 -6.11
C GLN A 658 -31.96 2.17 -7.46
N VAL A 659 -33.03 1.83 -8.18
CA VAL A 659 -33.00 1.18 -9.49
C VAL A 659 -34.15 1.71 -10.33
N ARG A 660 -33.87 2.16 -11.56
CA ARG A 660 -34.86 2.84 -12.45
C ARG A 660 -35.59 3.97 -11.70
N ASN A 661 -34.83 4.78 -10.95
CA ASN A 661 -35.28 5.87 -10.05
C ASN A 661 -36.07 5.44 -8.81
N GLN A 662 -36.58 4.22 -8.76
CA GLN A 662 -37.41 3.68 -7.67
C GLN A 662 -36.53 3.24 -6.49
N MET A 663 -36.94 3.59 -5.27
CA MET A 663 -36.15 3.37 -4.05
C MET A 663 -36.70 2.20 -3.22
N TYR A 664 -35.82 1.41 -2.65
CA TYR A 664 -36.13 0.23 -1.85
C TYR A 664 -35.33 0.24 -0.55
N ARG A 665 -36.00 0.12 0.60
CA ARG A 665 -35.35 -0.26 1.86
C ARG A 665 -34.95 -1.73 1.76
N VAL A 666 -33.68 -2.03 1.99
CA VAL A 666 -33.16 -3.40 2.06
C VAL A 666 -32.43 -3.60 3.38
N ASP A 667 -32.99 -4.43 4.26
CA ASP A 667 -32.35 -4.85 5.52
C ASP A 667 -31.31 -5.95 5.26
N LEU A 668 -30.13 -5.81 5.86
CA LEU A 668 -28.95 -6.66 5.62
C LEU A 668 -28.50 -7.43 6.88
N PHE A 669 -29.29 -7.35 7.95
CA PHE A 669 -29.05 -8.02 9.23
C PHE A 669 -30.35 -8.69 9.71
N SER A 670 -30.28 -9.95 10.10
CA SER A 670 -31.41 -10.69 10.70
C SER A 670 -31.69 -10.22 12.14
N LYS A 671 -32.81 -10.65 12.73
CA LYS A 671 -33.30 -10.18 14.05
C LYS A 671 -32.35 -10.44 15.23
N ASP A 672 -31.39 -11.36 15.06
CA ASP A 672 -30.32 -11.67 16.02
C ASP A 672 -29.05 -10.81 15.79
N GLY A 673 -29.00 -10.02 14.73
CA GLY A 673 -27.85 -9.21 14.31
C GLY A 673 -26.81 -9.97 13.47
N SER A 674 -27.12 -11.16 12.95
CA SER A 674 -26.26 -11.85 11.96
C SER A 674 -26.41 -11.21 10.58
N ARG A 675 -25.35 -11.20 9.76
CA ARG A 675 -25.33 -10.53 8.44
C ARG A 675 -25.82 -11.45 7.33
N VAL A 676 -26.54 -10.89 6.36
CA VAL A 676 -26.89 -11.61 5.12
C VAL A 676 -25.63 -11.89 4.29
N SER A 677 -25.57 -13.08 3.66
CA SER A 677 -24.46 -13.51 2.79
C SER A 677 -24.37 -12.66 1.50
N VAL A 678 -23.25 -12.69 0.80
CA VAL A 678 -23.05 -12.01 -0.51
C VAL A 678 -24.10 -12.48 -1.53
N GLU A 679 -24.38 -13.79 -1.58
CA GLU A 679 -25.40 -14.39 -2.42
C GLU A 679 -26.82 -13.96 -1.98
N GLY A 680 -27.03 -13.83 -0.67
CA GLY A 680 -28.26 -13.30 -0.09
C GLY A 680 -28.49 -11.83 -0.45
N ILE A 681 -27.46 -10.98 -0.37
CA ILE A 681 -27.51 -9.59 -0.82
C ILE A 681 -27.85 -9.55 -2.32
N ALA A 682 -27.19 -10.39 -3.14
CA ALA A 682 -27.48 -10.50 -4.56
C ALA A 682 -28.92 -10.98 -4.84
N LYS A 683 -29.49 -11.85 -4.00
CA LYS A 683 -30.91 -12.27 -4.07
C LYS A 683 -31.87 -11.12 -3.73
N LEU A 684 -31.56 -10.30 -2.71
CA LEU A 684 -32.34 -9.10 -2.36
C LEU A 684 -32.27 -8.03 -3.46
N LEU A 685 -31.10 -7.81 -4.08
CA LEU A 685 -30.96 -6.90 -5.22
C LEU A 685 -31.78 -7.35 -6.43
N ARG A 686 -31.79 -8.66 -6.76
CA ARG A 686 -32.66 -9.22 -7.82
C ARG A 686 -34.16 -9.06 -7.50
N GLN A 687 -34.55 -9.10 -6.23
CA GLN A 687 -35.96 -8.86 -5.85
C GLN A 687 -36.38 -7.41 -6.07
N ALA A 688 -35.53 -6.43 -5.71
CA ALA A 688 -35.78 -5.02 -5.99
C ALA A 688 -35.77 -4.70 -7.50
N GLU A 689 -34.82 -5.29 -8.25
CA GLU A 689 -34.73 -5.15 -9.71
C GLU A 689 -35.99 -5.70 -10.41
N LYS A 690 -36.42 -6.92 -10.06
CA LYS A 690 -37.64 -7.53 -10.59
C LYS A 690 -38.89 -6.72 -10.26
N ASP A 691 -39.03 -6.24 -9.02
CA ASP A 691 -40.15 -5.38 -8.65
C ASP A 691 -40.16 -4.06 -9.45
N SER A 692 -38.99 -3.46 -9.69
CA SER A 692 -38.86 -2.22 -10.46
C SER A 692 -39.29 -2.34 -11.93
N LEU A 693 -39.35 -3.58 -12.45
CA LEU A 693 -39.85 -3.92 -13.78
C LEU A 693 -41.36 -4.27 -13.80
N SER A 694 -41.88 -4.89 -12.74
CA SER A 694 -43.27 -5.37 -12.68
C SER A 694 -44.26 -4.41 -12.02
N SER A 695 -43.78 -3.43 -11.26
CA SER A 695 -44.61 -2.46 -10.55
C SER A 695 -44.72 -1.13 -11.31
N ALA A 696 -45.76 -0.35 -10.99
CA ALA A 696 -45.91 0.99 -11.56
C ALA A 696 -44.74 1.90 -11.16
N SER A 697 -44.29 2.73 -12.11
CA SER A 697 -43.26 3.75 -11.88
C SER A 697 -43.66 4.71 -10.75
N GLN A 698 -42.67 5.38 -10.17
CA GLN A 698 -42.85 6.36 -9.10
C GLN A 698 -42.24 7.70 -9.50
N ALA A 699 -42.71 8.78 -8.87
CA ALA A 699 -42.08 10.08 -8.99
C ALA A 699 -40.59 9.98 -8.59
N SER A 700 -39.71 10.54 -9.42
CA SER A 700 -38.25 10.48 -9.24
C SER A 700 -37.74 11.44 -8.16
N VAL A 701 -38.33 11.42 -6.95
CA VAL A 701 -38.16 12.45 -5.91
C VAL A 701 -36.71 12.75 -5.51
N GLY A 702 -35.78 11.81 -5.74
CA GLY A 702 -34.34 12.03 -5.54
C GLY A 702 -33.76 13.20 -6.35
N ILE A 703 -34.40 13.59 -7.46
CA ILE A 703 -34.00 14.75 -8.28
C ILE A 703 -34.03 16.07 -7.49
N LEU A 704 -34.86 16.18 -6.44
CA LEU A 704 -34.88 17.35 -5.55
C LEU A 704 -33.50 17.60 -4.91
N THR A 705 -32.75 16.54 -4.59
CA THR A 705 -31.39 16.65 -4.02
C THR A 705 -30.34 17.19 -5.01
N ALA A 706 -30.67 17.18 -6.31
CA ALA A 706 -29.85 17.72 -7.39
C ALA A 706 -30.13 19.22 -7.68
N GLY A 707 -31.20 19.78 -7.13
CA GLY A 707 -31.60 21.18 -7.30
C GLY A 707 -30.90 22.15 -6.34
N HIS A 708 -31.24 23.43 -6.45
CA HIS A 708 -30.81 24.48 -5.51
C HIS A 708 -31.30 24.15 -4.09
N ARG A 709 -30.53 24.48 -3.05
CA ARG A 709 -30.80 23.98 -1.68
C ARG A 709 -32.15 24.44 -1.13
N ASP A 710 -32.63 25.62 -1.53
CA ASP A 710 -33.95 26.13 -1.15
C ASP A 710 -35.10 25.35 -1.85
N THR A 711 -34.88 24.90 -3.09
CA THR A 711 -35.83 24.06 -3.85
C THR A 711 -35.90 22.66 -3.24
N ASN A 712 -34.74 22.11 -2.87
CA ASN A 712 -34.64 20.85 -2.11
C ASN A 712 -35.33 20.98 -0.73
N TYR A 713 -35.10 22.07 0.00
CA TYR A 713 -35.75 22.34 1.30
C TYR A 713 -37.28 22.36 1.19
N LYS A 714 -37.83 23.13 0.24
CA LYS A 714 -39.28 23.18 -0.02
C LYS A 714 -39.82 21.80 -0.38
N GLY A 715 -39.17 21.09 -1.31
CA GLY A 715 -39.59 19.76 -1.75
C GLY A 715 -39.55 18.72 -0.63
N TYR A 716 -38.50 18.72 0.18
CA TYR A 716 -38.33 17.84 1.35
C TYR A 716 -39.41 18.10 2.40
N ALA A 717 -39.62 19.37 2.79
CA ALA A 717 -40.63 19.76 3.76
C ALA A 717 -42.05 19.46 3.25
N ARG A 718 -42.33 19.72 1.96
CA ARG A 718 -43.63 19.42 1.35
C ARG A 718 -43.88 17.92 1.29
N LEU A 719 -42.92 17.12 0.81
CA LEU A 719 -42.99 15.65 0.84
C LEU A 719 -43.31 15.12 2.24
N GLN A 720 -42.59 15.59 3.26
CA GLN A 720 -42.81 15.19 4.66
C GLN A 720 -44.23 15.56 5.16
N SER A 721 -44.78 16.70 4.69
CA SER A 721 -46.13 17.16 5.06
C SER A 721 -47.29 16.40 4.36
N ILE A 722 -47.07 15.86 3.15
CA ILE A 722 -48.13 15.24 2.35
C ILE A 722 -48.66 13.96 3.01
N SER A 723 -47.78 13.11 3.56
CA SER A 723 -48.21 11.86 4.20
C SER A 723 -47.22 11.31 5.21
N ALA A 724 -47.73 10.59 6.21
CA ALA A 724 -46.91 9.83 7.15
C ALA A 724 -46.03 8.77 6.45
N GLN A 725 -46.45 8.27 5.27
CA GLN A 725 -45.67 7.35 4.45
C GLN A 725 -44.42 8.03 3.86
N ASN A 726 -44.54 9.24 3.33
CA ASN A 726 -43.39 10.02 2.88
C ASN A 726 -42.43 10.33 4.04
N ALA A 727 -42.96 10.66 5.22
CA ALA A 727 -42.14 10.86 6.41
C ALA A 727 -41.38 9.57 6.83
N GLU A 728 -42.03 8.40 6.76
CA GLU A 728 -41.35 7.11 6.98
C GLU A 728 -40.26 6.84 5.92
N ASN A 729 -40.54 7.14 4.65
CA ASN A 729 -39.56 6.99 3.56
C ASN A 729 -38.32 7.89 3.79
N LEU A 730 -38.53 9.17 4.11
CA LEU A 730 -37.46 10.14 4.38
C LEU A 730 -36.63 9.75 5.62
N GLU A 731 -37.27 9.25 6.69
CA GLU A 731 -36.56 8.74 7.87
C GLU A 731 -35.78 7.46 7.56
N SER A 732 -36.32 6.56 6.73
CA SER A 732 -35.61 5.37 6.25
C SER A 732 -34.39 5.76 5.40
N ILE A 733 -34.47 6.82 4.59
CA ILE A 733 -33.34 7.38 3.84
C ILE A 733 -32.33 8.06 4.77
N ARG A 734 -32.78 8.80 5.79
CA ARG A 734 -31.90 9.44 6.79
C ARG A 734 -31.04 8.40 7.50
N THR A 735 -31.70 7.39 8.07
CA THR A 735 -31.10 6.35 8.91
C THR A 735 -30.30 5.30 8.16
N SER A 736 -30.49 5.12 6.85
CA SER A 736 -29.81 4.06 6.07
C SER A 736 -28.30 4.16 6.12
N LEU A 737 -27.60 3.03 6.10
CA LEU A 737 -26.14 2.99 6.22
C LEU A 737 -25.44 3.73 5.08
N PHE A 738 -25.89 3.52 3.86
CA PHE A 738 -25.46 4.19 2.63
C PHE A 738 -26.53 3.99 1.54
N HIS A 739 -26.40 4.71 0.41
CA HIS A 739 -27.21 4.46 -0.78
C HIS A 739 -26.48 3.51 -1.74
N VAL A 740 -27.22 2.71 -2.50
CA VAL A 740 -26.72 1.91 -3.62
C VAL A 740 -27.54 2.23 -4.87
N CYS A 741 -26.90 2.67 -5.94
CA CYS A 741 -27.51 2.99 -7.22
C CYS A 741 -27.16 1.91 -8.24
N LEU A 742 -28.16 1.13 -8.67
CA LEU A 742 -28.04 0.21 -9.79
C LEU A 742 -28.47 0.94 -11.06
N ASP A 743 -27.50 1.42 -11.83
CA ASP A 743 -27.76 2.09 -13.10
C ASP A 743 -28.01 1.08 -14.23
N ASN A 744 -29.00 1.32 -15.07
CA ASN A 744 -29.31 0.46 -16.21
C ASN A 744 -28.66 0.92 -17.53
N GLN A 745 -27.79 1.93 -17.49
CA GLN A 745 -27.03 2.48 -18.62
C GLN A 745 -25.54 2.17 -18.49
N GLY A 746 -24.84 1.95 -19.61
CA GLY A 746 -23.38 1.75 -19.61
C GLY A 746 -22.92 0.28 -19.54
N GLY A 747 -23.69 -0.63 -20.13
CA GLY A 747 -23.25 -2.00 -20.47
C GLY A 747 -22.57 -2.13 -21.84
N ASP A 748 -22.52 -1.03 -22.60
CA ASP A 748 -21.77 -0.92 -23.85
C ASP A 748 -20.25 -0.84 -23.59
N LYS A 749 -19.45 -0.83 -24.66
CA LYS A 749 -17.98 -0.70 -24.64
C LYS A 749 -17.44 0.68 -24.21
N LYS A 750 -18.16 1.40 -23.34
CA LYS A 750 -17.74 2.72 -22.83
C LYS A 750 -16.39 2.65 -22.13
N THR A 751 -15.57 3.67 -22.33
CA THR A 751 -14.28 3.88 -21.66
C THR A 751 -14.45 4.33 -20.20
N ALA A 752 -13.35 4.30 -19.44
CA ALA A 752 -13.30 4.86 -18.09
C ALA A 752 -13.58 6.39 -18.09
N GLU A 753 -13.18 7.09 -19.15
CA GLU A 753 -13.40 8.54 -19.34
C GLU A 753 -14.85 8.90 -19.70
N GLU A 754 -15.64 7.96 -20.23
CA GLU A 754 -17.09 8.16 -20.37
C GLU A 754 -17.83 7.84 -19.07
N THR A 755 -17.41 6.80 -18.34
CA THR A 755 -18.17 6.24 -17.22
C THR A 755 -18.02 7.00 -15.90
N HIS A 756 -16.95 7.79 -15.71
CA HIS A 756 -16.82 8.62 -14.51
C HIS A 756 -17.86 9.74 -14.44
N HIS A 757 -18.29 10.30 -15.58
CA HIS A 757 -19.42 11.22 -15.65
C HIS A 757 -20.73 10.59 -15.13
N GLN A 758 -20.96 9.32 -15.45
CA GLN A 758 -22.15 8.61 -14.98
C GLN A 758 -22.11 8.40 -13.46
N ILE A 759 -20.94 8.05 -12.92
CA ILE A 759 -20.70 7.96 -11.47
C ILE A 759 -20.84 9.33 -10.80
N PHE A 760 -20.40 10.41 -11.44
CA PHE A 760 -20.49 11.76 -10.88
C PHE A 760 -21.93 12.28 -10.81
N HIS A 761 -22.67 12.23 -11.92
CA HIS A 761 -23.96 12.94 -12.06
C HIS A 761 -25.01 12.23 -12.94
N ASN A 762 -24.76 10.98 -13.35
CA ASN A 762 -25.65 10.15 -14.18
C ASN A 762 -26.13 10.79 -15.51
N TYR A 763 -25.44 11.81 -16.01
CA TYR A 763 -25.85 12.69 -17.13
C TYR A 763 -27.19 13.45 -16.98
N ASN A 764 -28.04 13.12 -16.00
CA ASN A 764 -29.36 13.73 -15.80
C ASN A 764 -29.76 13.93 -14.31
N GLY A 765 -28.89 13.62 -13.35
CA GLY A 765 -29.18 13.73 -11.91
C GLY A 765 -30.14 12.67 -11.33
N HIS A 766 -30.74 11.82 -12.16
CA HIS A 766 -31.68 10.77 -11.72
C HIS A 766 -30.96 9.52 -11.20
N ASN A 767 -31.71 8.62 -10.54
CA ASN A 767 -31.19 7.41 -9.88
C ASN A 767 -30.13 7.71 -8.79
N ARG A 768 -30.24 8.87 -8.11
CA ARG A 768 -29.33 9.36 -7.07
C ARG A 768 -30.10 9.99 -5.89
N TRP A 769 -29.38 10.18 -4.77
CA TRP A 769 -29.73 11.00 -3.61
C TRP A 769 -28.47 11.74 -3.11
N PHE A 770 -28.20 12.92 -3.68
CA PHE A 770 -26.94 13.66 -3.54
C PHE A 770 -26.61 14.13 -2.11
N ASP A 771 -27.62 14.17 -1.24
CA ASP A 771 -27.44 14.48 0.18
C ASP A 771 -26.83 13.34 1.01
N LYS A 772 -26.74 12.10 0.48
CA LYS A 772 -26.20 10.97 1.25
C LYS A 772 -24.67 11.01 1.23
N ALA A 773 -24.05 10.84 2.41
CA ALA A 773 -22.60 10.91 2.56
C ALA A 773 -21.83 9.95 1.62
N ILE A 774 -22.37 8.74 1.41
CA ILE A 774 -21.85 7.72 0.49
C ILE A 774 -23.00 7.14 -0.34
N GLN A 775 -22.86 7.20 -1.66
CA GLN A 775 -23.69 6.50 -2.65
C GLN A 775 -22.80 5.55 -3.46
N LEU A 776 -22.90 4.24 -3.25
CA LEU A 776 -22.25 3.24 -4.11
C LEU A 776 -22.99 3.17 -5.45
N ILE A 777 -22.29 3.33 -6.57
CA ILE A 777 -22.88 3.30 -7.92
C ILE A 777 -22.26 2.13 -8.68
N VAL A 778 -23.08 1.29 -9.32
CA VAL A 778 -22.62 0.15 -10.12
C VAL A 778 -23.37 0.10 -11.45
N LEU A 779 -22.64 -0.04 -12.55
CA LEU A 779 -23.11 -0.03 -13.94
C LEU A 779 -23.31 -1.46 -14.49
N PRO A 780 -24.06 -1.66 -15.61
CA PRO A 780 -24.33 -2.98 -16.18
C PRO A 780 -23.08 -3.72 -16.68
N SER A 781 -22.03 -2.99 -17.05
CA SER A 781 -20.71 -3.53 -17.37
C SER A 781 -19.93 -4.04 -16.15
N GLY A 782 -20.44 -3.79 -14.95
CA GLY A 782 -19.76 -4.06 -13.68
C GLY A 782 -18.77 -2.97 -13.26
N ARG A 783 -18.59 -1.88 -14.01
CA ARG A 783 -17.87 -0.70 -13.51
C ARG A 783 -18.60 -0.14 -12.27
N ALA A 784 -17.82 0.36 -11.31
CA ALA A 784 -18.33 0.79 -10.02
C ALA A 784 -17.61 2.05 -9.52
N GLY A 785 -18.26 2.75 -8.60
CA GLY A 785 -17.71 3.96 -7.99
C GLY A 785 -18.57 4.46 -6.85
N VAL A 786 -18.26 5.67 -6.38
CA VAL A 786 -18.99 6.39 -5.34
C VAL A 786 -19.23 7.84 -5.78
N ASN A 787 -20.45 8.33 -5.59
CA ASN A 787 -20.70 9.76 -5.38
C ASN A 787 -20.82 9.98 -3.87
N GLY A 788 -20.20 11.03 -3.34
CA GLY A 788 -20.25 11.30 -1.91
C GLY A 788 -20.42 12.78 -1.58
N GLU A 789 -20.97 13.04 -0.41
CA GLU A 789 -21.22 14.38 0.12
C GLU A 789 -20.01 14.81 0.97
N HIS A 790 -19.50 16.03 0.76
CA HIS A 790 -18.21 16.48 1.31
C HIS A 790 -18.33 17.17 2.68
N THR A 791 -19.52 17.63 3.05
CA THR A 791 -19.76 18.25 4.36
C THR A 791 -19.32 17.38 5.55
N PRO A 792 -19.53 16.05 5.61
CA PRO A 792 -19.14 15.23 6.76
C PRO A 792 -17.65 14.83 6.84
N THR A 793 -16.94 14.67 5.71
CA THR A 793 -15.57 14.12 5.67
C THR A 793 -14.71 14.70 4.53
N ASP A 794 -13.39 14.66 4.68
CA ASP A 794 -12.40 15.04 3.66
C ASP A 794 -11.87 13.82 2.91
N ALA A 795 -11.61 13.98 1.60
CA ALA A 795 -11.37 12.92 0.61
C ALA A 795 -10.45 11.74 1.01
N VAL A 796 -9.44 11.97 1.88
CA VAL A 796 -8.56 10.91 2.40
C VAL A 796 -9.35 9.81 3.14
N ILE A 797 -10.39 10.20 3.89
CA ILE A 797 -11.17 9.33 4.77
C ILE A 797 -12.06 8.34 3.99
N PRO A 798 -12.96 8.77 3.08
CA PRO A 798 -13.64 7.84 2.17
C PRO A 798 -12.64 7.16 1.22
N GLY A 799 -11.51 7.80 0.89
CA GLY A 799 -10.40 7.20 0.15
C GLY A 799 -9.84 5.92 0.78
N GLN A 800 -9.90 5.76 2.11
CA GLN A 800 -9.57 4.50 2.78
C GLN A 800 -10.67 3.44 2.64
N LEU A 801 -11.95 3.83 2.70
CA LEU A 801 -13.08 2.93 2.39
C LEU A 801 -12.94 2.36 0.96
N MET A 802 -12.68 3.21 -0.03
CA MET A 802 -12.52 2.79 -1.43
C MET A 802 -11.30 1.89 -1.60
N ASN A 803 -10.17 2.24 -0.98
CA ASN A 803 -8.98 1.38 -0.96
C ASN A 803 -9.26 0.01 -0.33
N PHE A 804 -10.06 -0.05 0.74
CA PHE A 804 -10.42 -1.29 1.41
C PHE A 804 -11.33 -2.17 0.53
N ILE A 805 -12.46 -1.64 0.06
CA ILE A 805 -13.47 -2.46 -0.65
C ILE A 805 -12.97 -2.97 -2.01
N VAL A 806 -12.20 -2.17 -2.76
CA VAL A 806 -11.63 -2.59 -4.06
C VAL A 806 -10.52 -3.63 -3.89
N LYS A 807 -9.73 -3.56 -2.81
CA LYS A 807 -8.71 -4.59 -2.51
C LYS A 807 -9.34 -5.90 -2.03
N ALA A 808 -10.52 -5.81 -1.41
CA ALA A 808 -11.33 -6.95 -0.95
C ALA A 808 -12.14 -7.63 -2.08
N GLU A 809 -11.95 -7.28 -3.37
CA GLU A 809 -12.63 -7.96 -4.47
C GLU A 809 -11.88 -9.23 -4.96
N PRO A 810 -12.58 -10.38 -5.13
CA PRO A 810 -14.00 -10.62 -4.80
C PRO A 810 -14.23 -10.82 -3.29
N ALA A 811 -15.35 -10.30 -2.78
CA ALA A 811 -15.65 -10.31 -1.35
C ALA A 811 -15.96 -11.71 -0.82
N ALA A 812 -15.45 -12.01 0.38
CA ALA A 812 -15.79 -13.23 1.11
C ALA A 812 -17.11 -13.07 1.89
N ASN A 813 -17.75 -14.19 2.21
CA ASN A 813 -18.87 -14.20 3.14
C ASN A 813 -18.41 -13.95 4.59
N PRO A 814 -19.12 -13.11 5.37
CA PRO A 814 -18.85 -13.00 6.80
C PRO A 814 -19.14 -14.33 7.49
N SER A 815 -18.30 -14.75 8.43
CA SER A 815 -18.57 -15.98 9.20
C SER A 815 -19.84 -15.81 10.04
N GLY A 816 -20.71 -16.81 10.06
CA GLY A 816 -22.08 -16.69 10.57
C GLY A 816 -23.07 -16.01 9.61
N ALA A 817 -22.74 -15.88 8.31
CA ALA A 817 -23.68 -15.36 7.32
C ALA A 817 -24.99 -16.17 7.24
N VAL A 818 -26.10 -15.47 7.04
CA VAL A 818 -27.44 -16.04 6.85
C VAL A 818 -27.97 -15.84 5.43
N SER A 819 -28.93 -16.66 5.01
CA SER A 819 -29.67 -16.43 3.76
C SER A 819 -30.45 -15.09 3.82
N ALA A 820 -30.78 -14.54 2.65
CA ALA A 820 -31.76 -13.46 2.51
C ALA A 820 -33.12 -13.80 3.15
N ASP A 821 -33.46 -15.09 3.27
CA ASP A 821 -34.72 -15.55 3.86
C ASP A 821 -34.78 -15.33 5.40
N ALA A 822 -33.67 -14.90 6.02
CA ALA A 822 -33.61 -14.50 7.43
C ALA A 822 -33.91 -13.00 7.66
N VAL A 823 -34.13 -12.21 6.59
CA VAL A 823 -34.53 -10.80 6.63
C VAL A 823 -35.87 -10.60 5.90
N ALA A 824 -36.44 -9.40 6.02
CA ALA A 824 -37.61 -9.02 5.23
C ALA A 824 -37.21 -8.81 3.74
N PRO A 825 -38.10 -9.10 2.78
CA PRO A 825 -37.87 -8.75 1.38
C PRO A 825 -37.82 -7.22 1.21
N PRO A 826 -37.21 -6.70 0.12
CA PRO A 826 -37.09 -5.26 -0.13
C PRO A 826 -38.43 -4.51 -0.04
N LYS A 827 -38.55 -3.54 0.87
CA LYS A 827 -39.73 -2.66 0.96
C LYS A 827 -39.56 -1.49 0.00
N LYS A 828 -40.34 -1.47 -1.08
CA LYS A 828 -40.45 -0.32 -2.00
C LYS A 828 -40.91 0.92 -1.22
N LEU A 829 -40.22 2.04 -1.41
CA LEU A 829 -40.62 3.35 -0.90
C LEU A 829 -41.57 3.99 -1.92
N ASN A 830 -42.87 3.83 -1.69
CA ASN A 830 -43.90 4.46 -2.52
C ASN A 830 -44.10 5.91 -2.08
N TRP A 831 -44.17 6.83 -3.04
CA TRP A 831 -44.20 8.27 -2.80
C TRP A 831 -45.54 8.89 -3.18
N GLN A 832 -46.07 9.71 -2.28
CA GLN A 832 -47.23 10.54 -2.54
C GLN A 832 -46.74 11.94 -2.91
N VAL A 833 -47.01 12.40 -4.12
CA VAL A 833 -46.64 13.74 -4.62
C VAL A 833 -47.89 14.53 -4.98
N ASP A 834 -47.76 15.85 -4.95
CA ASP A 834 -48.75 16.80 -5.44
C ASP A 834 -48.11 17.74 -6.48
N SER A 835 -48.93 18.63 -7.05
CA SER A 835 -48.48 19.57 -8.08
C SER A 835 -47.40 20.56 -7.60
N GLU A 836 -47.28 20.80 -6.29
CA GLU A 836 -46.18 21.59 -5.72
C GLU A 836 -44.86 20.80 -5.78
N VAL A 837 -44.86 19.54 -5.31
CA VAL A 837 -43.68 18.66 -5.41
C VAL A 837 -43.31 18.38 -6.86
N GLU A 838 -44.27 18.16 -7.75
CA GLU A 838 -44.02 17.97 -9.19
C GLU A 838 -43.36 19.21 -9.82
N THR A 839 -43.82 20.41 -9.47
CA THR A 839 -43.23 21.67 -9.93
C THR A 839 -41.80 21.85 -9.41
N LEU A 840 -41.57 21.58 -8.12
CA LEU A 840 -40.24 21.66 -7.49
C LEU A 840 -39.27 20.60 -8.06
N MET A 841 -39.77 19.42 -8.42
CA MET A 841 -38.99 18.39 -9.11
C MET A 841 -38.60 18.84 -10.52
N ALA A 842 -39.50 19.45 -11.30
CA ALA A 842 -39.18 19.97 -12.62
C ALA A 842 -38.20 21.17 -12.57
N GLU A 843 -38.30 22.02 -11.54
CA GLU A 843 -37.32 23.08 -11.27
C GLU A 843 -35.94 22.49 -10.93
N ALA A 844 -35.88 21.48 -10.05
CA ALA A 844 -34.64 20.79 -9.70
C ALA A 844 -34.02 20.06 -10.89
N GLU A 845 -34.82 19.40 -11.73
CA GLU A 845 -34.37 18.74 -12.96
C GLU A 845 -33.79 19.73 -13.97
N LYS A 846 -34.44 20.89 -14.17
CA LYS A 846 -33.93 21.97 -15.02
C LYS A 846 -32.60 22.51 -14.51
N THR A 847 -32.49 22.76 -13.20
CA THR A 847 -31.25 23.23 -12.55
C THR A 847 -30.12 22.19 -12.67
N ALA A 848 -30.41 20.93 -12.38
CA ALA A 848 -29.44 19.83 -12.50
C ALA A 848 -28.99 19.63 -13.94
N GLY A 849 -29.91 19.64 -14.91
CA GLY A 849 -29.60 19.50 -16.33
C GLY A 849 -28.71 20.62 -16.86
N ALA A 850 -28.96 21.88 -16.46
CA ALA A 850 -28.10 23.01 -16.80
C ALA A 850 -26.70 22.88 -16.18
N LEU A 851 -26.60 22.52 -14.89
CA LEU A 851 -25.33 22.37 -14.20
C LEU A 851 -24.49 21.20 -14.73
N ILE A 852 -25.14 20.12 -15.16
CA ILE A 852 -24.51 18.96 -15.80
C ILE A 852 -24.03 19.30 -17.22
N ALA A 853 -24.87 19.95 -18.03
CA ALA A 853 -24.50 20.39 -19.38
C ALA A 853 -23.29 21.34 -19.35
N ASP A 854 -23.22 22.21 -18.33
CA ASP A 854 -22.07 23.06 -18.05
C ASP A 854 -21.08 22.43 -17.05
N THR A 855 -20.79 21.12 -17.13
CA THR A 855 -19.67 20.51 -16.40
C THR A 855 -19.03 19.39 -17.22
N PHE A 856 -17.81 19.64 -17.72
CA PHE A 856 -17.05 18.65 -18.49
C PHE A 856 -15.70 18.35 -17.83
N SER A 857 -15.25 17.09 -17.91
CA SER A 857 -14.01 16.64 -17.26
C SER A 857 -13.35 15.48 -17.99
N VAL A 858 -12.03 15.46 -18.01
CA VAL A 858 -11.21 14.41 -18.66
C VAL A 858 -10.37 13.66 -17.65
N LEU A 859 -10.00 12.43 -17.99
CA LEU A 859 -9.03 11.63 -17.23
C LEU A 859 -7.66 11.68 -17.88
N LEU A 860 -6.61 11.58 -17.06
CA LEU A 860 -5.24 11.33 -17.50
C LEU A 860 -4.61 10.30 -16.57
N GLN A 861 -4.25 9.13 -17.11
CA GLN A 861 -3.23 8.28 -16.51
C GLN A 861 -1.99 8.36 -17.36
N THR A 862 -0.84 8.47 -16.72
CA THR A 862 0.46 8.52 -17.40
C THR A 862 1.51 7.75 -16.62
N ASP A 863 2.14 6.79 -17.30
CA ASP A 863 3.24 5.97 -16.78
C ASP A 863 4.63 6.57 -17.13
N VAL A 864 4.67 7.84 -17.56
CA VAL A 864 5.88 8.65 -17.81
C VAL A 864 6.81 8.62 -16.59
N TYR A 865 6.26 8.83 -15.39
CA TYR A 865 6.89 8.44 -14.12
C TYR A 865 5.88 8.48 -12.96
N GLY A 866 6.33 8.08 -11.78
CA GLY A 866 5.60 8.22 -10.51
C GLY A 866 6.51 8.56 -9.34
N SER A 867 6.05 8.28 -8.12
CA SER A 867 6.70 8.73 -6.88
C SER A 867 8.17 8.28 -6.72
N ASN A 868 8.58 7.20 -7.39
CA ASN A 868 9.96 6.71 -7.34
C ASN A 868 10.90 7.70 -8.02
N TYR A 869 10.78 7.89 -9.34
CA TYR A 869 11.56 8.87 -10.11
C TYR A 869 11.61 10.26 -9.46
N ILE A 870 10.47 10.75 -8.96
CA ILE A 870 10.41 12.11 -8.37
C ILE A 870 11.29 12.22 -7.11
N LYS A 871 11.39 11.17 -6.29
CA LYS A 871 12.28 11.11 -5.11
C LYS A 871 13.72 10.75 -5.48
N ASP A 872 13.86 9.79 -6.39
CA ASP A 872 15.11 9.07 -6.65
C ASP A 872 15.98 9.78 -7.70
N VAL A 873 15.36 10.49 -8.64
CA VAL A 873 16.04 11.31 -9.67
C VAL A 873 15.88 12.79 -9.37
N ALA A 874 14.65 13.33 -9.42
CA ALA A 874 14.39 14.77 -9.24
C ALA A 874 14.52 15.29 -7.79
N LYS A 875 14.82 14.41 -6.82
CA LYS A 875 15.04 14.68 -5.39
C LYS A 875 13.95 15.53 -4.70
N ALA A 876 12.72 15.48 -5.19
CA ALA A 876 11.63 16.34 -4.78
C ALA A 876 10.57 15.61 -3.92
N SER A 877 9.74 16.40 -3.22
CA SER A 877 8.47 15.88 -2.69
C SER A 877 7.52 15.60 -3.87
N PRO A 878 6.95 14.39 -4.01
CA PRO A 878 6.07 14.06 -5.14
C PRO A 878 4.87 14.99 -5.28
N ASP A 879 4.32 15.44 -4.15
CA ASP A 879 3.16 16.32 -4.08
C ASP A 879 3.50 17.72 -4.63
N ALA A 880 4.59 18.30 -4.10
CA ALA A 880 5.10 19.59 -4.56
C ALA A 880 5.52 19.56 -6.04
N PHE A 881 6.10 18.45 -6.51
CA PHE A 881 6.44 18.25 -7.92
C PHE A 881 5.18 18.32 -8.80
N VAL A 882 4.10 17.62 -8.42
CA VAL A 882 2.84 17.67 -9.17
C VAL A 882 2.24 19.07 -9.15
N GLN A 883 2.29 19.78 -8.02
CA GLN A 883 1.87 21.20 -7.95
C GLN A 883 2.68 22.12 -8.89
N LEU A 884 3.98 21.86 -9.09
CA LEU A 884 4.77 22.59 -10.09
C LEU A 884 4.41 22.19 -11.53
N ALA A 885 4.11 20.92 -11.79
CA ALA A 885 3.65 20.46 -13.11
C ALA A 885 2.30 21.10 -13.49
N LEU A 886 1.37 21.22 -12.54
CA LEU A 886 0.11 21.95 -12.71
C LEU A 886 0.32 23.45 -12.96
N GLN A 887 1.28 24.07 -12.26
CA GLN A 887 1.62 25.49 -12.47
C GLN A 887 2.30 25.76 -13.81
N LEU A 888 3.20 24.87 -14.26
CA LEU A 888 3.81 24.93 -15.59
C LEU A 888 2.73 24.75 -16.68
N ALA A 889 1.79 23.81 -16.47
CA ALA A 889 0.67 23.60 -17.40
C ALA A 889 -0.25 24.83 -17.49
N TRP A 890 -0.61 25.44 -16.35
CA TRP A 890 -1.35 26.69 -16.29
C TRP A 890 -0.60 27.83 -17.01
N ARG A 891 0.68 28.03 -16.68
CA ARG A 891 1.55 29.07 -17.26
C ARG A 891 1.63 28.96 -18.79
N ARG A 892 1.66 27.74 -19.33
CA ARG A 892 1.71 27.41 -20.76
C ARG A 892 0.40 27.64 -21.52
N LEU A 893 -0.74 27.70 -20.84
CA LEU A 893 -2.06 27.94 -21.46
C LEU A 893 -2.57 29.36 -21.27
N HIS A 894 -2.35 29.96 -20.10
CA HIS A 894 -3.00 31.21 -19.71
C HIS A 894 -2.04 32.40 -19.64
N ASN A 895 -0.72 32.17 -19.55
CA ASN A 895 0.33 33.21 -19.52
C ASN A 895 0.21 34.26 -18.37
N GLU A 896 -0.81 34.17 -17.51
CA GLU A 896 -1.04 35.00 -16.31
C GLU A 896 -0.92 34.19 -15.01
N PRO A 897 -0.53 34.80 -13.87
CA PRO A 897 -0.59 34.16 -12.56
C PRO A 897 -2.04 34.05 -12.08
N THR A 898 -2.35 33.06 -11.23
CA THR A 898 -3.69 32.91 -10.64
C THR A 898 -3.64 32.37 -9.22
N ALA A 899 -4.70 32.59 -8.43
CA ALA A 899 -4.82 31.98 -7.12
C ALA A 899 -5.03 30.47 -7.26
N ILE A 900 -4.22 29.67 -6.54
CA ILE A 900 -4.25 28.21 -6.59
C ILE A 900 -4.55 27.67 -5.20
N TYR A 901 -5.57 26.82 -5.11
CA TYR A 901 -5.92 26.07 -3.90
C TYR A 901 -5.35 24.65 -3.98
N GLU A 902 -4.65 24.22 -2.95
CA GLU A 902 -4.35 22.82 -2.65
C GLU A 902 -4.82 22.50 -1.22
N SER A 903 -5.35 21.30 -0.99
CA SER A 903 -5.96 20.91 0.29
C SER A 903 -4.94 20.33 1.28
N ALA A 904 -4.59 21.06 2.35
CA ALA A 904 -3.84 20.51 3.49
C ALA A 904 -4.77 19.85 4.50
N SER A 905 -4.50 18.59 4.87
CA SER A 905 -5.12 17.95 6.03
C SER A 905 -4.55 18.52 7.33
N ILE A 906 -5.40 19.12 8.16
CA ILE A 906 -5.03 19.60 9.51
C ILE A 906 -5.43 18.60 10.61
N ARG A 907 -5.54 17.30 10.27
CA ARG A 907 -5.86 16.22 11.21
C ARG A 907 -4.84 16.03 12.34
N LEU A 908 -3.70 16.73 12.34
CA LEU A 908 -2.83 16.87 13.52
C LEU A 908 -3.56 17.47 14.75
N PHE A 909 -4.72 18.08 14.54
CA PHE A 909 -5.49 18.77 15.57
C PHE A 909 -6.87 18.12 15.79
N LYS A 910 -7.41 18.31 17.00
CA LYS A 910 -8.73 17.83 17.41
C LYS A 910 -9.81 18.36 16.45
N HIS A 911 -10.51 17.42 15.81
CA HIS A 911 -11.55 17.67 14.79
C HIS A 911 -11.04 18.48 13.59
N GLY A 912 -9.74 18.40 13.29
CA GLY A 912 -9.13 19.00 12.11
C GLY A 912 -9.76 18.50 10.80
N ARG A 913 -10.17 19.47 9.97
CA ARG A 913 -10.60 19.29 8.58
C ARG A 913 -9.44 19.66 7.65
N THR A 914 -9.58 20.77 6.91
CA THR A 914 -8.60 21.27 5.95
C THR A 914 -8.11 22.69 6.24
N GLU A 915 -6.93 23.03 5.73
CA GLU A 915 -6.40 24.38 5.52
C GLU A 915 -6.01 24.52 4.03
N THR A 916 -5.92 25.75 3.52
CA THR A 916 -5.45 26.02 2.16
C THR A 916 -3.93 26.03 2.10
N ILE A 917 -3.36 25.29 1.16
CA ILE A 917 -2.02 25.55 0.62
C ILE A 917 -2.21 26.46 -0.59
N ARG A 918 -1.65 27.67 -0.53
CA ARG A 918 -1.65 28.61 -1.65
C ARG A 918 -0.46 28.29 -2.55
N SER A 919 -0.67 27.48 -3.59
CA SER A 919 0.45 26.93 -4.39
C SER A 919 1.15 27.96 -5.29
N LEU A 920 0.49 29.09 -5.59
CA LEU A 920 1.16 30.22 -6.24
C LEU A 920 2.04 30.95 -5.22
N THR A 921 3.36 30.83 -5.36
CA THR A 921 4.35 31.66 -4.68
C THR A 921 5.24 32.36 -5.71
N THR A 922 6.01 33.35 -5.26
CA THR A 922 7.00 34.01 -6.14
C THR A 922 8.01 33.01 -6.73
N ASP A 923 8.42 31.99 -5.96
CA ASP A 923 9.35 30.97 -6.44
C ASP A 923 8.71 30.05 -7.49
N THR A 924 7.46 29.61 -7.27
CA THR A 924 6.77 28.68 -8.19
C THR A 924 6.40 29.37 -9.51
N TRP A 925 5.98 30.64 -9.44
CA TRP A 925 5.69 31.45 -10.63
C TRP A 925 6.96 31.82 -11.41
N ALA A 926 8.07 32.14 -10.72
CA ALA A 926 9.36 32.38 -11.35
C ALA A 926 9.88 31.13 -12.08
N PHE A 927 9.80 29.96 -11.43
CA PHE A 927 10.14 28.69 -12.09
C PHE A 927 9.29 28.43 -13.33
N ALA A 928 7.95 28.48 -13.20
CA ALA A 928 7.05 28.21 -14.32
C ALA A 928 7.28 29.19 -15.48
N SER A 929 7.51 30.47 -15.19
CA SER A 929 7.72 31.50 -16.22
C SER A 929 9.07 31.40 -16.92
N ALA A 930 10.13 30.95 -16.23
CA ALA A 930 11.45 30.78 -16.80
C ALA A 930 11.62 29.46 -17.58
N PHE A 931 10.75 28.47 -17.36
CA PHE A 931 10.92 27.11 -17.90
C PHE A 931 10.98 27.07 -19.44
N ASP A 932 10.05 27.77 -20.11
CA ASP A 932 9.99 27.85 -21.58
C ASP A 932 10.81 29.02 -22.16
N ASP A 933 11.53 29.79 -21.34
CA ASP A 933 12.42 30.85 -21.81
C ASP A 933 13.70 30.24 -22.40
N GLY A 934 13.98 30.54 -23.67
CA GLY A 934 15.18 30.07 -24.37
C GLY A 934 16.49 30.76 -23.96
N SER A 935 16.42 31.87 -23.22
CA SER A 935 17.58 32.59 -22.68
C SER A 935 18.06 32.07 -21.32
N VAL A 936 17.22 31.31 -20.62
CA VAL A 936 17.53 30.76 -19.28
C VAL A 936 18.17 29.38 -19.41
N SER A 937 19.30 29.15 -18.73
CA SER A 937 20.02 27.88 -18.80
C SER A 937 19.25 26.73 -18.13
N MET A 938 19.60 25.47 -18.46
CA MET A 938 19.02 24.30 -17.80
C MET A 938 19.37 24.24 -16.31
N ASP A 939 20.54 24.72 -15.91
CA ASP A 939 20.94 24.76 -14.49
C ASP A 939 20.25 25.89 -13.71
N ASP A 940 19.95 27.02 -14.35
CA ASP A 940 19.07 28.04 -13.77
C ASP A 940 17.64 27.53 -13.60
N LYS A 941 17.12 26.76 -14.57
CA LYS A 941 15.81 26.08 -14.47
C LYS A 941 15.80 25.05 -13.32
N ARG A 942 16.87 24.26 -13.15
CA ARG A 942 17.06 23.35 -12.01
C ARG A 942 17.15 24.11 -10.67
N SER A 943 17.84 25.26 -10.65
CA SER A 943 17.97 26.15 -9.48
C SER A 943 16.63 26.77 -9.07
N LEU A 944 15.85 27.27 -10.03
CA LEU A 944 14.50 27.79 -9.81
C LEU A 944 13.54 26.68 -9.37
N PHE A 945 13.60 25.50 -9.98
CA PHE A 945 12.84 24.32 -9.53
C PHE A 945 13.13 23.98 -8.05
N GLY A 946 14.41 23.96 -7.65
CA GLY A 946 14.81 23.68 -6.27
C GLY A 946 14.25 24.70 -5.27
N LYS A 947 14.21 25.98 -5.63
CA LYS A 947 13.55 27.04 -4.84
C LYS A 947 12.04 26.80 -4.77
N ALA A 948 11.39 26.57 -5.91
CA ALA A 948 9.95 26.32 -6.01
C ALA A 948 9.47 25.11 -5.20
N ILE A 949 10.17 23.96 -5.28
CA ILE A 949 9.89 22.77 -4.47
C ILE A 949 10.03 23.06 -2.97
N LYS A 950 11.07 23.81 -2.56
CA LYS A 950 11.27 24.21 -1.17
C LYS A 950 10.16 25.16 -0.68
N SER A 951 9.72 26.08 -1.53
CA SER A 951 8.62 27.02 -1.29
C SER A 951 7.31 26.28 -1.06
N GLN A 952 6.88 25.46 -2.02
CA GLN A 952 5.66 24.64 -1.93
C GLN A 952 5.70 23.69 -0.72
N SER A 953 6.82 22.99 -0.49
CA SER A 953 6.96 22.08 0.65
C SER A 953 6.91 22.80 2.01
N THR A 954 7.33 24.07 2.06
CA THR A 954 7.24 24.91 3.26
C THR A 954 5.80 25.37 3.50
N MET A 955 5.10 25.80 2.44
CA MET A 955 3.66 26.15 2.50
C MET A 955 2.81 24.96 2.94
N ALA A 956 3.01 23.78 2.33
CA ALA A 956 2.30 22.55 2.67
C ALA A 956 2.51 22.13 4.13
N ARG A 957 3.76 22.22 4.63
CA ARG A 957 4.08 21.98 6.04
C ARG A 957 3.37 22.98 6.95
N ASP A 958 3.47 24.27 6.67
CA ASP A 958 2.94 25.30 7.57
C ASP A 958 1.40 25.26 7.63
N ALA A 959 0.72 25.01 6.50
CA ALA A 959 -0.72 24.75 6.48
C ALA A 959 -1.09 23.51 7.33
N THR A 960 -0.42 22.38 7.11
CA THR A 960 -0.63 21.11 7.86
C THR A 960 -0.45 21.30 9.38
N PHE A 961 0.48 22.15 9.80
CA PHE A 961 0.76 22.48 11.20
C PHE A 961 -0.07 23.66 11.75
N GLY A 962 -1.19 24.02 11.09
CA GLY A 962 -2.14 25.02 11.60
C GLY A 962 -1.61 26.45 11.57
N LYS A 963 -0.71 26.78 10.62
CA LYS A 963 -0.09 28.10 10.43
C LYS A 963 -0.45 28.73 9.07
N GLY A 964 -1.55 28.28 8.47
CA GLY A 964 -2.06 28.81 7.21
C GLY A 964 -2.62 30.22 7.31
N VAL A 965 -3.21 30.67 6.21
CA VAL A 965 -3.78 32.02 6.06
C VAL A 965 -5.30 31.95 6.06
N ASP A 966 -5.85 31.08 5.21
CA ASP A 966 -7.24 31.15 4.77
C ASP A 966 -8.25 30.80 5.86
N ARG A 967 -8.05 29.74 6.64
CA ARG A 967 -8.97 29.42 7.75
C ARG A 967 -8.93 30.47 8.86
N HIS A 968 -7.78 31.07 9.12
CA HIS A 968 -7.66 32.14 10.11
C HIS A 968 -8.37 33.43 9.65
N LEU A 969 -8.08 33.89 8.41
CA LEU A 969 -8.74 35.06 7.83
C LEU A 969 -10.26 34.86 7.67
N LEU A 970 -10.72 33.64 7.32
CA LEU A 970 -12.14 33.30 7.31
C LEU A 970 -12.78 33.51 8.70
N ALA A 971 -12.18 32.96 9.76
CA ALA A 971 -12.74 33.09 11.11
C ALA A 971 -12.77 34.55 11.60
N LEU A 972 -11.70 35.32 11.36
CA LEU A 972 -11.68 36.75 11.65
C LEU A 972 -12.79 37.50 10.88
N ARG A 973 -12.99 37.19 9.59
CA ARG A 973 -14.06 37.79 8.77
C ARG A 973 -15.46 37.46 9.30
N THR A 974 -15.68 36.25 9.84
CA THR A 974 -16.98 35.87 10.43
C THR A 974 -17.28 36.51 11.79
N LEU A 975 -16.31 37.21 12.39
CA LEU A 975 -16.47 37.89 13.69
C LEU A 975 -16.74 39.40 13.56
N ILE A 976 -16.98 39.88 12.34
CA ILE A 976 -17.42 41.25 12.02
C ILE A 976 -18.94 41.34 12.25
N GLN A 977 -19.38 42.31 13.05
CA GLN A 977 -20.76 42.37 13.55
C GLN A 977 -21.63 43.48 12.92
N SER A 978 -21.04 44.47 12.24
CA SER A 978 -21.81 45.52 11.54
C SER A 978 -21.09 46.03 10.27
N PRO A 979 -21.79 46.78 9.39
CA PRO A 979 -21.19 47.46 8.23
C PRO A 979 -20.09 48.46 8.61
N GLU A 980 -20.13 49.03 9.81
CA GLU A 980 -19.15 49.99 10.35
C GLU A 980 -17.87 49.24 10.76
N GLU A 981 -18.02 48.05 11.33
CA GLU A 981 -16.89 47.15 11.57
C GLU A 981 -16.30 46.62 10.27
N ALA A 982 -17.12 46.32 9.26
CA ALA A 982 -16.63 45.92 7.94
C ALA A 982 -15.75 47.02 7.30
N LYS A 983 -16.14 48.30 7.39
CA LYS A 983 -15.33 49.45 6.95
C LYS A 983 -14.01 49.60 7.72
N ARG A 984 -13.95 49.16 8.99
CA ARG A 984 -12.72 49.14 9.81
C ARG A 984 -11.83 47.94 9.51
N ALA A 985 -12.38 46.86 8.97
CA ALA A 985 -11.68 45.63 8.64
C ALA A 985 -10.97 45.72 7.28
N THR A 986 -10.07 46.70 7.13
CA THR A 986 -9.50 47.18 5.85
C THR A 986 -8.97 46.09 4.92
N LEU A 987 -8.41 45.01 5.48
CA LEU A 987 -7.96 43.82 4.73
C LEU A 987 -9.10 43.18 3.90
N PHE A 988 -10.31 43.05 4.46
CA PHE A 988 -11.44 42.39 3.79
C PHE A 988 -12.21 43.31 2.83
N THR A 989 -11.97 44.62 2.88
CA THR A 989 -12.51 45.59 1.92
C THR A 989 -11.60 45.83 0.71
N ASP A 990 -10.36 45.36 0.75
CA ASP A 990 -9.43 45.41 -0.37
C ASP A 990 -9.85 44.42 -1.48
N PRO A 991 -10.02 44.87 -2.74
CA PRO A 991 -10.25 43.99 -3.88
C PRO A 991 -9.24 42.83 -4.02
N ALA A 992 -8.00 43.01 -3.57
CA ALA A 992 -7.00 41.94 -3.59
C ALA A 992 -7.36 40.75 -2.69
N TYR A 993 -8.15 40.94 -1.63
CA TYR A 993 -8.60 39.83 -0.79
C TYR A 993 -9.47 38.87 -1.60
N ILE A 994 -10.48 39.40 -2.31
CA ILE A 994 -11.35 38.61 -3.20
C ILE A 994 -10.53 37.97 -4.33
N LYS A 995 -9.64 38.74 -4.99
CA LYS A 995 -8.73 38.24 -6.03
C LYS A 995 -7.87 37.06 -5.54
N SER A 996 -7.39 37.09 -4.30
CA SER A 996 -6.59 36.01 -3.70
C SER A 996 -7.39 34.78 -3.24
N MET A 997 -8.71 34.90 -3.14
CA MET A 997 -9.64 33.79 -2.83
C MET A 997 -10.31 33.21 -4.09
N TYR A 998 -10.06 33.79 -5.28
CA TYR A 998 -10.68 33.39 -6.54
C TYR A 998 -9.87 32.28 -7.23
N PHE A 999 -9.95 31.07 -6.67
CA PHE A 999 -9.09 29.95 -7.04
C PHE A 999 -9.43 29.36 -8.42
N LYS A 1000 -8.90 29.95 -9.52
CA LYS A 1000 -9.05 29.41 -10.89
C LYS A 1000 -8.39 28.02 -11.06
N LEU A 1001 -7.56 27.58 -10.12
CA LEU A 1001 -7.09 26.21 -10.06
C LEU A 1001 -7.30 25.67 -8.63
N SER A 1002 -8.24 24.73 -8.48
CA SER A 1002 -8.51 24.05 -7.22
C SER A 1002 -8.08 22.59 -7.30
N SER A 1003 -7.23 22.15 -6.37
CA SER A 1003 -6.54 20.86 -6.46
C SER A 1003 -6.58 20.06 -5.16
N SER A 1004 -6.54 18.73 -5.29
CA SER A 1004 -6.51 17.81 -4.14
C SER A 1004 -5.83 16.48 -4.47
N ASN A 1005 -4.97 16.02 -3.56
CA ASN A 1005 -4.27 14.74 -3.64
C ASN A 1005 -5.11 13.60 -3.00
N MET A 1006 -5.21 12.44 -3.66
CA MET A 1006 -5.83 11.20 -3.16
C MET A 1006 -4.92 9.96 -3.29
N SER A 1007 -3.61 10.12 -3.08
CA SER A 1007 -2.63 9.03 -3.13
C SER A 1007 -2.85 7.98 -2.01
N PRO A 1008 -2.53 6.68 -2.24
CA PRO A 1008 -1.98 6.09 -3.45
C PRO A 1008 -3.04 5.81 -4.53
N GLY A 1009 -2.75 6.21 -5.77
CA GLY A 1009 -3.72 6.20 -6.88
C GLY A 1009 -4.02 4.83 -7.50
N ASP A 1010 -3.64 3.72 -6.88
CA ASP A 1010 -3.73 2.40 -7.51
C ASP A 1010 -5.20 1.95 -7.70
N ALA A 1011 -6.03 2.13 -6.68
CA ALA A 1011 -7.37 1.51 -6.58
C ALA A 1011 -8.51 2.26 -7.31
N PHE A 1012 -8.37 3.55 -7.61
CA PHE A 1012 -9.45 4.39 -8.17
C PHE A 1012 -8.92 5.67 -8.84
N TYR A 1013 -9.82 6.39 -9.51
CA TYR A 1013 -9.73 7.83 -9.82
C TYR A 1013 -10.69 8.58 -8.89
N GLY A 1014 -10.33 9.79 -8.44
CA GLY A 1014 -11.25 10.73 -7.79
C GLY A 1014 -11.49 11.97 -8.66
N GLY A 1015 -12.47 12.80 -8.30
CA GLY A 1015 -12.71 14.09 -8.96
C GLY A 1015 -13.84 14.92 -8.35
N PHE A 1016 -13.92 16.19 -8.78
CA PHE A 1016 -14.86 17.21 -8.32
C PHE A 1016 -15.02 18.32 -9.39
N GLY A 1017 -16.04 19.18 -9.28
CA GLY A 1017 -16.24 20.31 -10.20
C GLY A 1017 -15.26 21.47 -9.97
N PRO A 1018 -15.13 22.41 -10.93
CA PRO A 1018 -14.36 23.64 -10.70
C PRO A 1018 -15.09 24.56 -9.69
N VAL A 1019 -14.33 25.23 -8.82
CA VAL A 1019 -14.89 26.07 -7.73
C VAL A 1019 -15.24 27.49 -8.16
N VAL A 1020 -14.85 27.90 -9.37
CA VAL A 1020 -15.22 29.15 -10.04
C VAL A 1020 -15.44 28.87 -11.53
N PRO A 1021 -16.24 29.68 -12.27
CA PRO A 1021 -16.53 29.41 -13.68
C PRO A 1021 -15.27 29.42 -14.57
N GLU A 1022 -14.35 30.36 -14.36
CA GLU A 1022 -13.13 30.53 -15.14
C GLU A 1022 -11.95 29.69 -14.62
N GLY A 1023 -12.23 28.49 -14.11
CA GLY A 1023 -11.23 27.65 -13.47
C GLY A 1023 -11.39 26.16 -13.67
N TYR A 1024 -10.47 25.41 -13.05
CA TYR A 1024 -10.39 23.95 -13.10
C TYR A 1024 -10.49 23.32 -11.71
N GLY A 1025 -11.19 22.18 -11.63
CA GLY A 1025 -11.08 21.24 -10.52
C GLY A 1025 -10.12 20.11 -10.89
N VAL A 1026 -9.04 19.92 -10.14
CA VAL A 1026 -7.99 18.94 -10.46
C VAL A 1026 -7.73 18.00 -9.28
N ASN A 1027 -8.31 16.80 -9.35
CA ASN A 1027 -7.89 15.69 -8.48
C ASN A 1027 -6.66 15.01 -9.07
N TYR A 1028 -5.74 14.57 -8.22
CA TYR A 1028 -4.63 13.72 -8.64
C TYR A 1028 -4.26 12.68 -7.57
N ALA A 1029 -3.65 11.60 -8.03
CA ALA A 1029 -3.12 10.56 -7.16
C ALA A 1029 -1.80 10.00 -7.72
N ILE A 1030 -0.84 9.82 -6.83
CA ILE A 1030 0.56 9.50 -7.16
C ILE A 1030 0.79 8.02 -6.88
N GLY A 1031 0.97 7.23 -7.94
CA GLY A 1031 1.42 5.84 -7.86
C GLY A 1031 2.94 5.74 -7.74
N LYS A 1032 3.46 4.52 -7.60
CA LYS A 1032 4.94 4.30 -7.53
C LYS A 1032 5.63 4.62 -8.86
N LYS A 1033 4.99 4.24 -9.97
CA LYS A 1033 5.51 4.36 -11.35
C LYS A 1033 4.71 5.28 -12.26
N ASN A 1034 3.55 5.76 -11.81
CA ASN A 1034 2.62 6.54 -12.63
C ASN A 1034 1.91 7.64 -11.84
N LEU A 1035 1.23 8.50 -12.58
CA LEU A 1035 0.36 9.55 -12.06
C LEU A 1035 -1.04 9.39 -12.67
N LYS A 1036 -2.08 9.63 -11.86
CA LYS A 1036 -3.47 9.76 -12.32
C LYS A 1036 -4.00 11.15 -11.98
N PHE A 1037 -4.79 11.71 -12.88
CA PHE A 1037 -5.51 12.97 -12.73
C PHE A 1037 -6.94 12.85 -13.23
N SER A 1038 -7.83 13.65 -12.66
CA SER A 1038 -9.07 14.11 -13.33
C SER A 1038 -9.04 15.63 -13.38
N ILE A 1039 -9.41 16.21 -14.51
CA ILE A 1039 -9.42 17.67 -14.72
C ILE A 1039 -10.82 18.06 -15.18
N SER A 1040 -11.52 18.93 -14.44
CA SER A 1040 -12.85 19.45 -14.75
C SER A 1040 -12.83 20.95 -15.08
N HIS A 1041 -13.79 21.43 -15.87
CA HIS A 1041 -14.01 22.84 -16.19
C HIS A 1041 -15.49 23.12 -16.52
N LYS A 1042 -15.84 24.40 -16.73
CA LYS A 1042 -17.14 24.86 -17.24
C LYS A 1042 -17.07 25.11 -18.75
N PRO A 1043 -17.74 24.31 -19.61
CA PRO A 1043 -17.84 24.55 -21.06
C PRO A 1043 -18.36 25.94 -21.47
N SER A 1044 -19.15 26.61 -20.62
CA SER A 1044 -19.58 28.00 -20.80
C SER A 1044 -18.41 28.99 -20.80
N CYS A 1045 -17.32 28.66 -20.10
CA CYS A 1045 -16.12 29.48 -19.99
C CYS A 1045 -15.14 29.24 -21.14
N LYS A 1046 -15.17 30.14 -22.12
CA LYS A 1046 -14.32 30.09 -23.33
C LYS A 1046 -12.81 30.22 -23.09
N THR A 1047 -12.36 30.59 -21.88
CA THR A 1047 -10.93 30.69 -21.55
C THR A 1047 -10.36 29.45 -20.88
N THR A 1048 -11.20 28.46 -20.54
CA THR A 1048 -10.80 27.17 -19.94
C THR A 1048 -11.11 26.01 -20.86
N ASP A 1049 -10.26 24.98 -20.88
CA ASP A 1049 -10.49 23.76 -21.66
C ASP A 1049 -9.77 22.58 -20.98
N ALA A 1050 -10.54 21.65 -20.41
CA ALA A 1050 -9.98 20.53 -19.67
C ALA A 1050 -9.13 19.57 -20.54
N THR A 1051 -9.46 19.45 -21.84
CA THR A 1051 -8.73 18.61 -22.79
C THR A 1051 -7.37 19.22 -23.11
N LYS A 1052 -7.32 20.51 -23.44
CA LYS A 1052 -6.05 21.25 -23.65
C LYS A 1052 -5.20 21.30 -22.38
N PHE A 1053 -5.82 21.39 -21.20
CA PHE A 1053 -5.13 21.32 -19.92
C PHE A 1053 -4.51 19.94 -19.68
N ARG A 1054 -5.23 18.85 -19.98
CA ARG A 1054 -4.67 17.48 -19.95
C ARG A 1054 -3.46 17.33 -20.87
N GLU A 1055 -3.58 17.75 -22.13
CA GLU A 1055 -2.51 17.63 -23.14
C GLU A 1055 -1.28 18.45 -22.75
N THR A 1056 -1.50 19.69 -22.28
CA THR A 1056 -0.41 20.56 -21.82
C THR A 1056 0.21 20.08 -20.51
N LEU A 1057 -0.56 19.46 -19.60
CA LEU A 1057 -0.04 18.82 -18.40
C LEU A 1057 0.82 17.60 -18.74
N LEU A 1058 0.38 16.72 -19.65
CA LEU A 1058 1.16 15.57 -20.10
C LEU A 1058 2.49 16.01 -20.74
N ARG A 1059 2.45 17.01 -21.63
CA ARG A 1059 3.65 17.65 -22.19
C ARG A 1059 4.57 18.21 -21.10
N SER A 1060 3.99 18.89 -20.09
CA SER A 1060 4.76 19.48 -18.99
C SER A 1060 5.39 18.43 -18.07
N LEU A 1061 4.74 17.29 -17.86
CA LEU A 1061 5.33 16.15 -17.14
C LEU A 1061 6.51 15.55 -17.93
N VAL A 1062 6.38 15.39 -19.25
CA VAL A 1062 7.47 14.90 -20.11
C VAL A 1062 8.65 15.89 -20.16
N ASP A 1063 8.40 17.19 -20.25
CA ASP A 1063 9.48 18.19 -20.27
C ASP A 1063 10.16 18.34 -18.89
N LEU A 1064 9.41 18.17 -17.79
CA LEU A 1064 9.96 18.05 -16.44
C LEU A 1064 10.82 16.79 -16.24
N GLN A 1065 10.67 15.77 -17.08
CA GLN A 1065 11.58 14.61 -17.09
C GLN A 1065 12.96 15.03 -17.62
N LYS A 1066 12.97 15.67 -18.79
CA LYS A 1066 14.17 16.16 -19.49
C LYS A 1066 15.01 17.12 -18.64
N LEU A 1067 14.37 17.87 -17.73
CA LEU A 1067 15.08 18.74 -16.80
C LEU A 1067 16.09 17.98 -15.92
N PHE A 1068 15.88 16.69 -15.64
CA PHE A 1068 16.76 15.85 -14.81
C PHE A 1068 17.35 14.65 -15.55
N GLU A 1069 17.14 14.57 -16.87
CA GLU A 1069 17.90 13.68 -17.73
C GLU A 1069 19.31 14.26 -17.92
N VAL A 1070 20.29 13.36 -18.04
CA VAL A 1070 21.69 13.70 -18.33
C VAL A 1070 21.86 13.53 -19.82
N GLU A 1071 22.44 14.53 -20.50
CA GLU A 1071 22.87 14.38 -21.89
C GLU A 1071 24.08 13.44 -21.92
N GLU A 1072 24.02 12.37 -22.72
CA GLU A 1072 25.08 11.35 -22.89
C GLU A 1072 26.25 11.84 -23.74
#